data_AF-A0AAW0G214-F1
#
_entry.id   AF-A0AAW0G214-F1
#
_cell.length_a   1.000
_cell.length_b   1.000
_cell.length_c   1.000
_cell.angle_alpha   90.00
_cell.angle_beta   90.00
_cell.angle_gamma   90.00
#
_symmetry.space_group_name_H-M   'P 1'
#
loop_
_entity.id
_entity.type
_entity.pdbx_description
1 polymer ?
#
loop_
_entity_poly.entity_id
_entity_poly.type
_entity_poly.pdbx_seq_one_letter_code
_entity_poly.pdbx_strand_id
1 'polypeptide(L)'
;MVTLKTIAQMNTVTDVIVESLTGAITTTILFQTEPLDRTFCYRVLQIQLITQSCDQGVIENDPMDSGSGSWFEIMILRPGATTKKNGKDKVLLWHSHNNSFAVDEMTLHGGKLFDRRHQLLNSFQAGDVIAVRACAERKGWMNKIQGGKLTAKLLEEDTFVPNPWSITSGWLGTYTVTESQTCRVSSGNQLVTSKIWFLTPPLNSKFIARLKHIQLFTRAHCSRKGSKAPSDPVEENECWFDLAIFTSEDGEPKTKKGRSLVWRSHSTTRGKVDEHWQNGMSFHRQHELFHSLEPGDMIAVRVCAQFVGRVHIAHSGRLTVTTTTEEFERHNYEWESGHFVKYLEMLKKMLTEQQLHSLYSFSAETQKAAMIFRADSTHGAGSSSLKLLSLDGGGVRGISSLQILQELESTMLSLTGHSEVKPCDYFDMIAGTSTGGLIAIMLGRLEMSIHQCIGTYRTMSAKIFGKRKGDWYDHHVLEDAVKDLVKRYLGNPEEPMRPMEGSKLGTKCKVFVVACKAKGTNVTTPTHIRTYRNTEIQEPFAAWKIWEAARATSAAPTFFQRITVGGVDYIDGGLNANNPVLLLYAEAGLVFGRARRIQCLLTIGTGLPPPVTINNKRICISRALPRALEAIRTMADTQLGLRLLTSGEQIHCLFREYSIVPKEAYYRFNHEERDDGGEVQEPISLDGWLKMEALQHNTIQYLESQGEMMEKCARVLAEGLEVPSE
;
A
#
# COMPACT_ATOMS: atom_id res chain seq x y z
N MET A 1 17.75 22.36 -33.45
CA MET A 1 18.61 23.47 -33.90
C MET A 1 18.26 24.74 -33.10
N VAL A 2 19.07 25.80 -33.15
CA VAL A 2 18.90 26.99 -32.29
C VAL A 2 19.08 28.26 -33.10
N THR A 3 18.09 29.15 -33.08
CA THR A 3 18.13 30.44 -33.79
C THR A 3 18.33 31.60 -32.82
N LEU A 4 19.14 32.59 -33.20
CA LEU A 4 19.27 33.87 -32.48
C LEU A 4 18.35 34.90 -33.14
N LYS A 5 17.46 35.52 -32.36
CA LYS A 5 16.47 36.51 -32.85
C LYS A 5 16.54 37.80 -32.04
N THR A 6 16.44 38.94 -32.71
CA THR A 6 16.16 40.23 -32.04
C THR A 6 14.68 40.29 -31.68
N ILE A 7 14.36 40.43 -30.39
CA ILE A 7 13.00 40.39 -29.87
C ILE A 7 12.42 41.77 -29.56
N ALA A 8 13.29 42.76 -29.35
CA ALA A 8 12.92 44.17 -29.29
C ALA A 8 14.16 45.02 -29.60
N GLN A 9 13.95 46.22 -30.14
CA GLN A 9 15.02 47.16 -30.44
C GLN A 9 14.53 48.61 -30.35
N MET A 10 15.47 49.52 -30.16
CA MET A 10 15.21 50.96 -30.17
C MET A 10 14.90 51.42 -31.61
N ASN A 11 13.82 52.17 -31.80
CA ASN A 11 13.34 52.61 -33.12
C ASN A 11 13.56 54.12 -33.38
N THR A 12 14.29 54.82 -32.51
CA THR A 12 14.50 56.28 -32.63
C THR A 12 15.74 56.61 -33.46
N VAL A 13 15.62 57.63 -34.32
CA VAL A 13 16.72 58.16 -35.16
C VAL A 13 17.61 59.15 -34.38
N THR A 14 17.14 59.60 -33.21
CA THR A 14 17.81 60.57 -32.34
C THR A 14 18.37 59.91 -31.08
N ASP A 15 19.54 60.39 -30.64
CA ASP A 15 20.17 59.97 -29.39
C ASP A 15 19.22 60.18 -28.19
N VAL A 16 19.13 59.18 -27.31
CA VAL A 16 18.40 59.28 -26.03
C VAL A 16 19.40 59.64 -24.94
N ILE A 17 19.10 60.69 -24.16
CA ILE A 17 19.94 61.15 -23.05
C ILE A 17 19.16 60.97 -21.75
N VAL A 18 19.73 60.23 -20.79
CA VAL A 18 19.20 60.12 -19.42
C VAL A 18 20.17 60.80 -18.47
N GLU A 19 19.74 61.93 -17.90
CA GLU A 19 20.54 62.75 -16.98
C GLU A 19 19.96 62.73 -15.56
N SER A 20 20.84 62.64 -14.55
CA SER A 20 20.46 62.88 -13.16
C SER A 20 20.88 64.28 -12.73
N LEU A 21 19.90 65.19 -12.57
CA LEU A 21 20.14 66.59 -12.14
C LEU A 21 20.23 66.76 -10.61
N THR A 22 19.73 65.78 -9.85
CA THR A 22 19.53 65.89 -8.39
C THR A 22 20.35 64.88 -7.59
N GLY A 23 21.04 63.95 -8.26
CA GLY A 23 21.77 62.85 -7.62
C GLY A 23 20.91 61.62 -7.32
N ALA A 24 19.59 61.69 -7.50
CA ALA A 24 18.71 60.52 -7.46
C ALA A 24 18.76 59.73 -8.78
N ILE A 25 18.42 58.44 -8.74
CA ILE A 25 18.39 57.60 -9.95
C ILE A 25 17.28 58.11 -10.90
N THR A 26 17.69 58.62 -12.06
CA THR A 26 16.79 58.93 -13.18
C THR A 26 16.70 57.70 -14.09
N THR A 27 15.48 57.32 -14.50
CA THR A 27 15.29 56.18 -15.39
C THR A 27 14.32 56.47 -16.52
N THR A 28 14.63 55.95 -17.73
CA THR A 28 13.75 56.02 -18.91
C THR A 28 13.64 54.66 -19.57
N ILE A 29 12.42 54.23 -19.93
CA ILE A 29 12.21 53.03 -20.74
C ILE A 29 12.61 53.34 -22.18
N LEU A 30 13.52 52.55 -22.74
CA LEU A 30 14.04 52.74 -24.10
C LEU A 30 13.16 52.06 -25.15
N PHE A 31 12.82 50.80 -24.89
CA PHE A 31 11.99 49.98 -25.75
C PHE A 31 11.48 48.77 -24.97
N GLN A 32 10.47 48.11 -25.53
CA GLN A 32 9.83 46.94 -24.94
C GLN A 32 9.50 45.92 -26.01
N THR A 33 9.33 44.66 -25.61
CA THR A 33 8.82 43.61 -26.49
C THR A 33 7.32 43.75 -26.69
N GLU A 34 6.79 43.11 -27.73
CA GLU A 34 5.39 42.70 -27.72
C GLU A 34 5.12 41.74 -26.53
N PRO A 35 3.86 41.56 -26.11
CA PRO A 35 3.51 40.58 -25.09
C PRO A 35 4.03 39.19 -25.45
N LEU A 36 4.74 38.54 -24.52
CA LEU A 36 5.33 37.23 -24.73
C LEU A 36 4.22 36.19 -24.94
N ASP A 37 4.33 35.41 -26.01
CA ASP A 37 3.46 34.24 -26.19
C ASP A 37 4.01 33.02 -25.42
N ARG A 38 3.18 31.99 -25.26
CA ARG A 38 3.58 30.74 -24.58
C ARG A 38 4.78 30.09 -25.26
N THR A 39 4.82 30.12 -26.58
CA THR A 39 5.87 29.50 -27.41
C THR A 39 7.24 30.09 -27.10
N PHE A 40 7.33 31.41 -26.98
CA PHE A 40 8.54 32.12 -26.63
C PHE A 40 9.02 31.72 -25.23
N CYS A 41 8.14 31.73 -24.23
CA CYS A 41 8.48 31.34 -22.86
C CYS A 41 9.05 29.92 -22.78
N TYR A 42 8.54 28.99 -23.60
CA TYR A 42 9.02 27.60 -23.63
C TYR A 42 10.27 27.38 -24.46
N ARG A 43 10.59 28.24 -25.44
CA ARG A 43 11.69 28.05 -26.38
C ARG A 43 12.91 28.91 -26.09
N VAL A 44 12.76 29.97 -25.31
CA VAL A 44 13.88 30.85 -24.97
C VAL A 44 14.93 30.12 -24.14
N LEU A 45 16.17 30.09 -24.61
CA LEU A 45 17.32 29.50 -23.94
C LEU A 45 18.12 30.57 -23.21
N GLN A 46 18.30 31.71 -23.87
CA GLN A 46 19.12 32.82 -23.40
C GLN A 46 18.57 34.15 -23.89
N ILE A 47 18.74 35.20 -23.09
CA ILE A 47 18.48 36.59 -23.49
C ILE A 47 19.72 37.43 -23.19
N GLN A 48 20.06 38.33 -24.10
CA GLN A 48 21.13 39.32 -23.92
C GLN A 48 20.70 40.67 -24.47
N LEU A 49 20.89 41.71 -23.66
CA LEU A 49 20.77 43.10 -24.08
C LEU A 49 22.11 43.56 -24.67
N ILE A 50 22.06 44.21 -25.82
CA ILE A 50 23.20 44.86 -26.46
C ILE A 50 22.84 46.33 -26.67
N THR A 51 23.67 47.25 -26.21
CA THR A 51 23.46 48.70 -26.36
C THR A 51 24.65 49.35 -27.05
N GLN A 52 24.39 50.47 -27.74
CA GLN A 52 25.41 51.38 -28.21
C GLN A 52 25.23 52.67 -27.42
N SER A 53 26.13 52.92 -26.49
CA SER A 53 26.00 53.98 -25.51
C SER A 53 27.35 54.39 -24.97
N CYS A 54 27.41 55.60 -24.44
CA CYS A 54 28.55 56.10 -23.71
C CYS A 54 28.09 56.84 -22.45
N ASP A 55 29.02 56.93 -21.53
CA ASP A 55 28.91 57.72 -20.33
C ASP A 55 29.63 59.07 -20.54
N GLN A 56 28.96 60.20 -20.30
CA GLN A 56 29.55 61.53 -20.47
C GLN A 56 29.90 62.23 -19.15
N GLY A 57 30.00 61.50 -18.04
CA GLY A 57 30.30 62.10 -16.73
C GLY A 57 31.70 62.74 -16.62
N VAL A 58 31.78 64.07 -16.60
CA VAL A 58 32.86 64.80 -15.92
C VAL A 58 32.23 65.56 -14.76
N ILE A 59 32.55 65.14 -13.54
CA ILE A 59 32.34 65.97 -12.34
C ILE A 59 33.60 66.81 -12.16
N GLU A 60 33.46 68.13 -12.07
CA GLU A 60 34.52 68.98 -11.53
C GLU A 60 34.79 68.50 -10.08
N ASN A 61 35.88 67.74 -9.90
CA ASN A 61 36.43 67.18 -8.63
C ASN A 61 36.12 65.71 -8.25
N ASP A 62 35.74 64.81 -9.16
CA ASP A 62 35.69 63.35 -8.87
C ASP A 62 36.93 62.62 -9.42
N PRO A 63 37.68 61.85 -8.61
CA PRO A 63 38.81 61.07 -9.11
C PRO A 63 38.37 60.07 -10.18
N MET A 64 39.20 59.85 -11.20
CA MET A 64 39.02 58.92 -12.33
C MET A 64 38.70 57.44 -11.96
N ASP A 65 38.52 57.11 -10.68
CA ASP A 65 38.36 55.76 -10.12
C ASP A 65 36.94 55.46 -9.56
N SER A 66 35.97 56.37 -9.71
CA SER A 66 34.66 56.27 -9.01
C SER A 66 33.61 55.36 -9.69
N GLY A 67 33.97 54.67 -10.78
CA GLY A 67 33.09 53.74 -11.52
C GLY A 67 32.00 54.44 -12.35
N SER A 68 31.40 53.71 -13.29
CA SER A 68 30.32 54.22 -14.15
C SER A 68 29.03 54.48 -13.36
N GLY A 69 28.49 55.71 -13.45
CA GLY A 69 27.23 56.13 -12.84
C GLY A 69 26.01 55.89 -13.72
N SER A 70 26.17 55.23 -14.87
CA SER A 70 25.06 54.90 -15.78
C SER A 70 25.04 53.43 -16.18
N TRP A 71 23.83 52.86 -16.26
CA TRP A 71 23.64 51.42 -16.54
C TRP A 71 22.29 51.11 -17.17
N PHE A 72 22.10 49.83 -17.55
CA PHE A 72 20.85 49.33 -18.12
C PHE A 72 20.27 48.18 -17.32
N GLU A 73 18.94 48.11 -17.30
CA GLU A 73 18.19 47.09 -16.58
C GLU A 73 17.07 46.51 -17.46
N ILE A 74 16.78 45.24 -17.20
CA ILE A 74 15.67 44.51 -17.82
C ILE A 74 14.58 44.31 -16.76
N MET A 75 13.33 44.66 -17.10
CA MET A 75 12.17 44.48 -16.23
C MET A 75 11.04 43.73 -16.91
N ILE A 76 10.22 43.06 -16.11
CA ILE A 76 9.01 42.39 -16.55
C ILE A 76 7.79 43.21 -16.13
N LEU A 77 7.00 43.62 -17.11
CA LEU A 77 5.73 44.31 -16.94
C LEU A 77 4.60 43.30 -17.10
N ARG A 78 3.80 43.09 -16.05
CA ARG A 78 2.67 42.15 -16.08
C ARG A 78 1.35 42.88 -16.40
N PRO A 79 0.46 42.27 -17.19
CA PRO A 79 -0.88 42.82 -17.44
C PRO A 79 -1.65 43.01 -16.12
N GLY A 80 -2.13 44.23 -15.85
CA GLY A 80 -2.94 44.54 -14.66
C GLY A 80 -2.18 44.99 -13.40
N ALA A 81 -0.85 45.03 -13.43
CA ALA A 81 -0.07 45.60 -12.33
C ALA A 81 -0.18 47.14 -12.33
N THR A 82 -0.71 47.72 -11.26
CA THR A 82 -0.74 49.19 -11.08
C THR A 82 0.59 49.68 -10.52
N THR A 83 1.15 50.75 -11.06
CA THR A 83 2.43 51.36 -10.65
C THR A 83 2.39 52.06 -9.28
N LYS A 84 1.45 51.71 -8.39
CA LYS A 84 1.41 52.26 -7.04
C LYS A 84 2.27 51.41 -6.11
N LYS A 85 3.29 52.05 -5.50
CA LYS A 85 4.04 51.56 -4.34
C LYS A 85 3.07 51.26 -3.20
N ASN A 86 2.58 50.03 -3.12
CA ASN A 86 2.01 49.44 -1.90
C ASN A 86 2.33 47.93 -1.86
N GLY A 87 3.54 47.62 -1.39
CA GLY A 87 3.78 46.55 -0.43
C GLY A 87 3.77 45.08 -0.86
N LYS A 88 3.22 44.65 -2.01
CA LYS A 88 3.22 43.20 -2.35
C LYS A 88 3.54 42.78 -3.79
N ASP A 89 3.53 43.68 -4.76
CA ASP A 89 4.02 43.37 -6.11
C ASP A 89 5.44 43.93 -6.29
N LYS A 90 6.44 43.08 -6.04
CA LYS A 90 7.84 43.42 -6.36
C LYS A 90 7.97 43.54 -7.88
N VAL A 91 8.35 44.72 -8.36
CA VAL A 91 8.80 44.89 -9.76
C VAL A 91 9.97 43.96 -10.00
N LEU A 92 9.80 43.03 -10.94
CA LEU A 92 10.79 42.04 -11.30
C LEU A 92 11.83 42.70 -12.20
N LEU A 93 13.03 42.94 -11.65
CA LEU A 93 14.04 43.78 -12.27
C LEU A 93 15.44 43.19 -12.10
N TRP A 94 16.24 43.25 -13.18
CA TRP A 94 17.60 42.73 -13.21
C TRP A 94 18.54 43.68 -13.93
N HIS A 95 19.70 43.91 -13.31
CA HIS A 95 20.80 44.66 -13.90
C HIS A 95 21.43 43.91 -15.08
N SER A 96 21.63 44.60 -16.22
CA SER A 96 22.24 44.04 -17.42
C SER A 96 23.75 44.33 -17.49
N HIS A 97 24.14 45.60 -17.51
CA HIS A 97 25.52 46.06 -17.53
C HIS A 97 25.59 47.57 -17.26
N ASN A 98 26.76 48.02 -16.81
CA ASN A 98 27.12 49.43 -16.73
C ASN A 98 27.64 49.94 -18.09
N ASN A 99 27.52 51.24 -18.35
CA ASN A 99 28.24 51.86 -19.46
C ASN A 99 29.74 51.88 -19.21
N SER A 100 30.53 51.83 -20.27
CA SER A 100 31.96 52.16 -20.16
C SER A 100 32.16 53.66 -20.01
N PHE A 101 33.11 54.02 -19.16
CA PHE A 101 33.60 55.38 -19.03
C PHE A 101 34.44 55.72 -20.27
N ALA A 102 33.87 56.49 -21.19
CA ALA A 102 34.54 56.96 -22.39
C ALA A 102 33.96 58.32 -22.79
N VAL A 103 34.77 59.37 -22.65
CA VAL A 103 34.40 60.74 -23.05
C VAL A 103 34.24 60.76 -24.57
N ASP A 104 33.00 61.00 -25.03
CA ASP A 104 32.62 61.26 -26.43
C ASP A 104 32.76 60.11 -27.46
N GLU A 105 33.10 58.88 -27.06
CA GLU A 105 33.10 57.71 -27.95
C GLU A 105 31.98 56.72 -27.64
N MET A 106 31.07 56.53 -28.61
CA MET A 106 30.00 55.54 -28.54
C MET A 106 30.54 54.12 -28.58
N THR A 107 30.28 53.34 -27.55
CA THR A 107 30.77 51.97 -27.42
C THR A 107 29.63 50.96 -27.46
N LEU A 108 29.89 49.79 -28.05
CA LEU A 108 28.94 48.69 -28.10
C LEU A 108 29.11 47.80 -26.87
N HIS A 109 28.10 47.73 -26.02
CA HIS A 109 28.10 46.91 -24.80
C HIS A 109 27.29 45.64 -24.99
N GLY A 110 27.92 44.49 -24.71
CA GLY A 110 27.23 43.22 -24.55
C GLY A 110 26.89 42.99 -23.08
N GLY A 111 25.61 43.12 -22.72
CA GLY A 111 25.15 42.94 -21.36
C GLY A 111 25.26 41.50 -20.85
N LYS A 112 24.94 41.31 -19.57
CA LYS A 112 24.86 39.98 -18.95
C LYS A 112 23.99 39.03 -19.79
N LEU A 113 24.51 37.82 -20.02
CA LEU A 113 23.77 36.73 -20.64
C LEU A 113 22.88 36.05 -19.60
N PHE A 114 21.57 36.14 -19.79
CA PHE A 114 20.59 35.49 -18.92
C PHE A 114 20.17 34.17 -19.54
N ASP A 115 20.58 33.05 -18.95
CA ASP A 115 20.19 31.71 -19.42
C ASP A 115 18.98 31.14 -18.65
N ARG A 116 18.51 29.96 -19.05
CA ARG A 116 17.36 29.27 -18.42
C ARG A 116 17.49 29.00 -16.93
N ARG A 117 18.70 29.00 -16.36
CA ARG A 117 18.90 28.77 -14.93
C ARG A 117 18.72 30.07 -14.15
N HIS A 118 18.72 31.22 -14.84
CA HIS A 118 18.55 32.53 -14.24
C HIS A 118 17.08 32.81 -13.89
N GLN A 119 16.86 33.41 -12.72
CA GLN A 119 15.52 33.73 -12.21
C GLN A 119 14.69 34.61 -13.16
N LEU A 120 15.34 35.44 -13.99
CA LEU A 120 14.70 36.24 -15.05
C LEU A 120 13.84 35.35 -15.95
N LEU A 121 14.42 34.32 -16.58
CA LEU A 121 13.71 33.46 -17.53
C LEU A 121 12.66 32.57 -16.83
N ASN A 122 12.92 32.14 -15.59
CA ASN A 122 11.96 31.36 -14.79
C ASN A 122 10.71 32.16 -14.39
N SER A 123 10.74 33.49 -14.52
CA SER A 123 9.65 34.36 -14.09
C SER A 123 8.68 34.76 -15.21
N PHE A 124 8.99 34.41 -16.47
CA PHE A 124 8.17 34.74 -17.63
C PHE A 124 6.84 34.00 -17.64
N GLN A 125 5.77 34.74 -17.90
CA GLN A 125 4.42 34.25 -18.13
C GLN A 125 3.92 34.75 -19.48
N ALA A 126 3.00 34.00 -20.08
CA ALA A 126 2.36 34.45 -21.32
C ALA A 126 1.56 35.72 -21.05
N GLY A 127 1.78 36.75 -21.87
CA GLY A 127 1.24 38.10 -21.70
C GLY A 127 2.19 39.08 -21.01
N ASP A 128 3.31 38.62 -20.44
CA ASP A 128 4.32 39.52 -19.89
C ASP A 128 4.96 40.38 -21.00
N VAL A 129 5.43 41.58 -20.65
CA VAL A 129 6.20 42.45 -21.55
C VAL A 129 7.59 42.66 -20.95
N ILE A 130 8.65 42.43 -21.74
CA ILE A 130 10.02 42.72 -21.31
C ILE A 130 10.33 44.16 -21.72
N ALA A 131 10.60 45.03 -20.75
CA ALA A 131 11.03 46.41 -20.99
C ALA A 131 12.50 46.60 -20.60
N VAL A 132 13.21 47.40 -21.39
CA VAL A 132 14.60 47.79 -21.13
C VAL A 132 14.61 49.24 -20.70
N ARG A 133 15.23 49.54 -19.56
CA ARG A 133 15.41 50.91 -19.09
C ARG A 133 16.87 51.29 -18.94
N ALA A 134 17.17 52.53 -19.29
CA ALA A 134 18.44 53.18 -18.99
C ALA A 134 18.34 53.93 -17.67
N CYS A 135 19.44 53.92 -16.93
CA CYS A 135 19.57 54.56 -15.63
C CYS A 135 20.80 55.48 -15.63
N ALA A 136 20.69 56.58 -14.90
CA ALA A 136 21.80 57.44 -14.51
C ALA A 136 21.63 57.83 -13.04
N GLU A 137 22.70 57.71 -12.27
CA GLU A 137 22.79 58.07 -10.86
C GLU A 137 23.99 58.99 -10.68
N ARG A 138 23.86 59.97 -9.79
CA ARG A 138 24.79 61.11 -9.52
C ARG A 138 24.49 62.37 -10.33
N LYS A 139 24.62 63.51 -9.64
CA LYS A 139 24.29 64.84 -10.15
C LYS A 139 25.22 65.20 -11.32
N GLY A 140 24.66 65.51 -12.48
CA GLY A 140 25.38 65.85 -13.72
C GLY A 140 25.79 64.64 -14.56
N TRP A 141 25.41 63.43 -14.16
CA TRP A 141 25.77 62.20 -14.87
C TRP A 141 24.79 61.92 -16.01
N MET A 142 25.31 61.61 -17.21
CA MET A 142 24.52 61.43 -18.44
C MET A 142 24.78 60.08 -19.12
N ASN A 143 23.72 59.31 -19.32
CA ASN A 143 23.71 58.11 -20.17
C ASN A 143 23.27 58.50 -21.58
N LYS A 144 24.20 58.53 -22.54
CA LYS A 144 23.90 58.87 -23.94
C LYS A 144 23.81 57.58 -24.77
N ILE A 145 22.69 57.39 -25.46
CA ILE A 145 22.30 56.10 -26.05
C ILE A 145 21.92 56.30 -27.51
N GLN A 146 22.61 55.62 -28.42
CA GLN A 146 22.36 55.65 -29.86
C GLN A 146 21.59 54.43 -30.35
N GLY A 147 21.73 53.30 -29.66
CA GLY A 147 21.08 52.07 -30.09
C GLY A 147 20.94 51.07 -28.97
N GLY A 148 19.98 50.17 -29.13
CA GLY A 148 19.80 49.05 -28.23
C GLY A 148 18.96 47.97 -28.86
N LYS A 149 19.35 46.72 -28.65
CA LYS A 149 18.59 45.55 -29.08
C LYS A 149 18.63 44.48 -28.01
N LEU A 150 17.48 43.87 -27.78
CA LEU A 150 17.34 42.70 -26.95
C LEU A 150 17.31 41.47 -27.85
N THR A 151 18.26 40.57 -27.65
CA THR A 151 18.39 39.34 -28.44
C THR A 151 18.01 38.13 -27.58
N ALA A 152 17.37 37.15 -28.20
CA ALA A 152 17.00 35.90 -27.57
C ALA A 152 17.48 34.72 -28.43
N LYS A 153 18.12 33.76 -27.78
CA LYS A 153 18.48 32.47 -28.37
C LYS A 153 17.30 31.51 -28.16
N LEU A 154 16.68 31.04 -29.23
CA LEU A 154 15.47 30.23 -29.23
C LEU A 154 15.74 28.84 -29.79
N LEU A 155 15.18 27.81 -29.16
CA LEU A 155 15.08 26.49 -29.79
C LEU A 155 14.21 26.57 -31.05
N GLU A 156 14.70 26.06 -32.18
CA GLU A 156 13.95 26.01 -33.45
C GLU A 156 12.75 25.07 -33.38
N GLU A 157 12.95 23.95 -32.68
CA GLU A 157 11.94 22.95 -32.42
C GLU A 157 11.68 22.89 -30.93
N ASP A 158 10.42 22.74 -30.59
CA ASP A 158 10.03 22.54 -29.21
C ASP A 158 10.39 21.14 -28.76
N THR A 159 11.50 21.00 -28.04
CA THR A 159 11.85 19.71 -27.44
C THR A 159 10.96 19.38 -26.23
N PHE A 160 10.12 20.32 -25.78
CA PHE A 160 9.37 20.21 -24.53
C PHE A 160 7.90 20.64 -24.59
N VAL A 161 7.39 21.22 -25.68
CA VAL A 161 5.95 21.28 -25.91
C VAL A 161 5.44 19.86 -26.18
N PRO A 162 4.51 19.35 -25.35
CA PRO A 162 3.75 18.15 -25.66
C PRO A 162 3.21 18.27 -27.09
N ASN A 163 3.57 17.35 -27.98
CA ASN A 163 2.70 17.15 -29.13
C ASN A 163 1.32 16.82 -28.57
N PRO A 164 0.25 17.60 -28.87
CA PRO A 164 -1.10 17.19 -28.53
C PRO A 164 -1.28 15.79 -29.08
N TRP A 165 -1.65 14.88 -28.19
CA TRP A 165 -1.63 13.44 -28.40
C TRP A 165 -2.36 13.06 -29.70
N SER A 166 -1.61 12.92 -30.81
CA SER A 166 -2.12 12.47 -32.10
C SER A 166 -1.41 11.17 -32.47
N ILE A 167 -2.03 10.06 -32.03
CA ILE A 167 -1.63 8.67 -32.30
C ILE A 167 -1.52 8.38 -33.82
N THR A 168 -2.03 9.27 -34.67
CA THR A 168 -2.16 9.10 -36.11
C THR A 168 -0.90 9.39 -36.92
N SER A 169 0.11 10.03 -36.34
CA SER A 169 1.16 10.66 -37.14
C SER A 169 2.45 9.82 -37.27
N GLY A 170 2.62 8.76 -36.47
CA GLY A 170 3.78 7.85 -36.57
C GLY A 170 5.13 8.47 -36.15
N TRP A 171 5.12 9.64 -35.50
CA TRP A 171 6.33 10.37 -35.10
C TRP A 171 7.03 9.73 -33.90
N LEU A 172 8.34 9.89 -33.87
CA LEU A 172 9.23 9.44 -32.80
C LEU A 172 9.41 10.58 -31.79
N GLY A 173 9.29 10.30 -30.49
CA GLY A 173 9.51 11.33 -29.47
C GLY A 173 8.81 11.06 -28.14
N THR A 174 8.73 12.12 -27.33
CA THR A 174 8.06 12.10 -26.03
C THR A 174 6.70 12.79 -26.14
N TYR A 175 5.63 12.03 -25.92
CA TYR A 175 4.26 12.49 -25.83
C TYR A 175 3.94 12.82 -24.38
N THR A 176 3.00 13.74 -24.16
CA THR A 176 2.55 14.08 -22.82
C THR A 176 1.05 14.29 -22.81
N VAL A 177 0.34 13.56 -21.94
CA VAL A 177 -1.07 13.83 -21.60
C VAL A 177 -1.07 14.68 -20.33
N THR A 178 -1.60 15.89 -20.42
CA THR A 178 -1.74 16.80 -19.28
C THR A 178 -3.20 16.96 -18.90
N GLU A 179 -3.49 16.87 -17.60
CA GLU A 179 -4.77 17.25 -17.03
C GLU A 179 -4.57 18.37 -16.02
N SER A 180 -5.41 19.39 -16.11
CA SER A 180 -5.39 20.58 -15.23
C SER A 180 -6.69 20.79 -14.47
N GLN A 181 -7.76 20.06 -14.84
CA GLN A 181 -8.97 20.00 -14.06
C GLN A 181 -8.72 19.24 -12.76
N THR A 182 -9.15 19.84 -11.66
CA THR A 182 -8.98 19.23 -10.33
C THR A 182 -9.88 18.00 -10.20
N CYS A 183 -9.31 16.89 -9.73
CA CYS A 183 -10.06 15.68 -9.38
C CYS A 183 -10.03 15.47 -7.86
N ARG A 184 -11.22 15.24 -7.28
CA ARG A 184 -11.40 15.02 -5.86
C ARG A 184 -12.03 13.65 -5.61
N VAL A 185 -11.39 12.86 -4.75
CA VAL A 185 -11.88 11.56 -4.29
C VAL A 185 -11.96 11.58 -2.77
N SER A 186 -13.05 11.08 -2.19
CA SER A 186 -13.23 11.00 -0.74
C SER A 186 -13.68 9.59 -0.37
N SER A 187 -12.96 8.95 0.56
CA SER A 187 -13.31 7.61 1.03
C SER A 187 -14.20 7.67 2.27
N GLY A 188 -15.32 6.93 2.22
CA GLY A 188 -16.28 6.80 3.32
C GLY A 188 -16.12 5.52 4.15
N ASN A 189 -15.22 4.61 3.76
CA ASN A 189 -15.07 3.29 4.39
C ASN A 189 -13.58 2.89 4.47
N GLN A 190 -13.30 1.67 4.92
CA GLN A 190 -11.94 1.12 5.02
C GLN A 190 -11.35 0.73 3.65
N LEU A 191 -12.16 0.80 2.59
CA LEU A 191 -11.84 0.30 1.26
C LEU A 191 -11.27 1.40 0.36
N VAL A 192 -10.67 0.98 -0.75
CA VAL A 192 -10.16 1.90 -1.77
C VAL A 192 -11.32 2.51 -2.54
N THR A 193 -11.39 3.83 -2.55
CA THR A 193 -12.24 4.60 -3.45
C THR A 193 -11.36 5.21 -4.54
N SER A 194 -11.79 5.13 -5.79
CA SER A 194 -11.00 5.66 -6.92
C SER A 194 -11.87 6.32 -7.97
N LYS A 195 -11.30 7.27 -8.72
CA LYS A 195 -11.93 7.88 -9.90
C LYS A 195 -10.91 7.97 -11.03
N ILE A 196 -11.33 7.72 -12.26
CA ILE A 196 -10.53 8.02 -13.45
C ILE A 196 -10.38 9.54 -13.54
N TRP A 197 -9.14 10.01 -13.58
CA TRP A 197 -8.86 11.44 -13.71
C TRP A 197 -8.76 11.85 -15.17
N PHE A 198 -7.96 11.11 -15.95
CA PHE A 198 -7.85 11.27 -17.39
C PHE A 198 -7.35 9.96 -18.03
N LEU A 199 -7.58 9.84 -19.33
CA LEU A 199 -7.24 8.68 -20.15
C LEU A 199 -6.33 9.11 -21.30
N THR A 200 -5.44 8.21 -21.73
CA THR A 200 -4.89 8.33 -23.08
C THR A 200 -5.97 7.96 -24.10
N PRO A 201 -5.96 8.57 -25.30
CA PRO A 201 -6.71 8.04 -26.44
C PRO A 201 -6.37 6.56 -26.74
N PRO A 202 -7.26 5.81 -27.41
CA PRO A 202 -7.05 4.42 -27.76
C PRO A 202 -5.72 4.19 -28.50
N LEU A 203 -4.90 3.29 -27.98
CA LEU A 203 -3.56 3.01 -28.51
C LEU A 203 -3.64 2.14 -29.78
N ASN A 204 -2.89 2.49 -30.83
CA ASN A 204 -2.78 1.65 -32.03
C ASN A 204 -1.59 0.68 -31.96
N SER A 205 -1.60 -0.36 -32.79
CA SER A 205 -0.57 -1.41 -32.82
C SER A 205 0.85 -0.88 -33.03
N LYS A 206 1.05 0.07 -33.95
CA LYS A 206 2.37 0.67 -34.26
C LYS A 206 2.93 1.45 -33.06
N PHE A 207 2.09 2.19 -32.36
CA PHE A 207 2.47 2.93 -31.16
C PHE A 207 2.84 1.98 -30.04
N ILE A 208 1.99 0.98 -29.78
CA ILE A 208 2.18 -0.07 -28.79
C ILE A 208 3.52 -0.81 -29.01
N ALA A 209 3.91 -1.08 -30.25
CA ALA A 209 5.18 -1.75 -30.60
C ALA A 209 6.44 -0.90 -30.33
N ARG A 210 6.31 0.43 -30.31
CA ARG A 210 7.41 1.40 -30.16
C ARG A 210 7.50 2.03 -28.78
N LEU A 211 6.60 1.67 -27.87
CA LEU A 211 6.57 2.18 -26.50
C LEU A 211 7.86 1.83 -25.75
N LYS A 212 8.57 2.85 -25.27
CA LYS A 212 9.83 2.71 -24.54
C LYS A 212 9.68 2.96 -23.04
N HIS A 213 8.92 4.00 -22.69
CA HIS A 213 8.91 4.53 -21.34
C HIS A 213 7.60 5.27 -21.02
N ILE A 214 7.08 5.07 -19.80
CA ILE A 214 5.91 5.78 -19.27
C ILE A 214 6.20 6.25 -17.84
N GLN A 215 5.87 7.50 -17.54
CA GLN A 215 5.97 8.05 -16.18
C GLN A 215 4.88 9.09 -15.93
N LEU A 216 4.30 9.06 -14.73
CA LEU A 216 3.29 10.02 -14.29
C LEU A 216 3.90 11.01 -13.31
N PHE A 217 3.59 12.28 -13.47
CA PHE A 217 3.91 13.36 -12.55
C PHE A 217 2.62 14.00 -12.07
N THR A 218 2.51 14.32 -10.78
CA THR A 218 1.30 14.94 -10.23
C THR A 218 1.59 16.08 -9.26
N ARG A 219 0.65 17.02 -9.17
CA ARG A 219 0.54 17.97 -8.06
C ARG A 219 -0.77 17.66 -7.34
N ALA A 220 -0.67 17.17 -6.11
CA ALA A 220 -1.81 16.68 -5.35
C ALA A 220 -1.56 16.77 -3.85
N HIS A 221 -2.62 16.67 -3.05
CA HIS A 221 -2.51 16.55 -1.60
C HIS A 221 -3.57 15.61 -1.04
N CYS A 222 -3.26 15.01 0.11
CA CYS A 222 -4.12 14.12 0.87
C CYS A 222 -4.50 14.78 2.20
N SER A 223 -5.78 14.80 2.56
CA SER A 223 -6.29 15.39 3.80
C SER A 223 -7.31 14.48 4.49
N ARG A 224 -7.66 14.79 5.75
CA ARG A 224 -8.70 14.07 6.53
C ARG A 224 -9.82 15.02 6.93
N LYS A 225 -11.08 14.64 6.72
CA LYS A 225 -12.24 15.35 7.28
C LYS A 225 -12.43 14.94 8.76
N GLY A 226 -12.51 15.92 9.66
CA GLY A 226 -12.74 15.72 11.11
C GLY A 226 -11.44 15.60 11.93
N SER A 227 -11.24 16.52 12.88
CA SER A 227 -10.00 16.73 13.62
C SER A 227 -9.76 15.74 14.78
N LYS A 228 -8.68 14.96 14.69
CA LYS A 228 -7.54 14.84 15.62
C LYS A 228 -6.60 13.78 15.03
N ALA A 229 -5.31 14.11 14.90
CA ALA A 229 -4.30 13.17 14.43
C ALA A 229 -4.17 12.00 15.42
N PRO A 230 -4.21 10.73 15.00
CA PRO A 230 -3.57 9.68 15.76
C PRO A 230 -2.05 9.91 15.72
N SER A 231 -1.38 9.68 16.84
CA SER A 231 0.05 9.89 17.07
C SER A 231 0.96 8.83 16.43
N ASP A 232 0.55 8.20 15.32
CA ASP A 232 1.19 6.98 14.81
C ASP A 232 1.76 7.20 13.38
N PRO A 233 3.06 6.99 13.14
CA PRO A 233 3.78 7.47 11.94
C PRO A 233 3.52 6.70 10.62
N VAL A 234 2.53 5.82 10.54
CA VAL A 234 2.24 5.08 9.29
C VAL A 234 1.14 5.77 8.50
N GLU A 235 1.56 6.79 7.74
CA GLU A 235 0.67 7.62 6.92
C GLU A 235 1.03 7.61 5.41
N GLU A 236 1.99 6.80 4.97
CA GLU A 236 2.57 6.89 3.61
C GLU A 236 1.77 6.22 2.47
N ASN A 237 0.57 5.65 2.73
CA ASN A 237 -0.16 4.87 1.70
C ASN A 237 -1.68 5.11 1.65
N GLU A 238 -2.16 6.25 2.16
CA GLU A 238 -3.61 6.51 2.27
C GLU A 238 -4.23 7.13 1.01
N CYS A 239 -3.42 7.86 0.24
CA CYS A 239 -3.78 8.47 -1.04
C CYS A 239 -2.67 8.18 -2.05
N TRP A 240 -3.03 7.80 -3.27
CA TRP A 240 -2.05 7.49 -4.32
C TRP A 240 -2.66 7.63 -5.71
N PHE A 241 -1.81 7.47 -6.73
CA PHE A 241 -2.21 7.44 -8.13
C PHE A 241 -1.95 6.06 -8.74
N ASP A 242 -2.87 5.59 -9.58
CA ASP A 242 -2.71 4.37 -10.36
C ASP A 242 -2.63 4.65 -11.87
N LEU A 243 -1.83 3.84 -12.56
CA LEU A 243 -1.93 3.62 -14.00
C LEU A 243 -2.68 2.32 -14.25
N ALA A 244 -3.71 2.35 -15.10
CA ALA A 244 -4.56 1.20 -15.34
C ALA A 244 -4.92 1.07 -16.82
N ILE A 245 -5.08 -0.16 -17.31
CA ILE A 245 -5.48 -0.41 -18.70
C ILE A 245 -7.00 -0.54 -18.76
N PHE A 246 -7.62 0.16 -19.70
CA PHE A 246 -9.07 0.20 -19.92
C PHE A 246 -9.39 -0.11 -21.39
N THR A 247 -10.55 -0.73 -21.62
CA THR A 247 -11.10 -0.98 -22.97
C THR A 247 -12.23 -0.02 -23.34
N SER A 248 -12.72 0.78 -22.38
CA SER A 248 -13.75 1.80 -22.56
C SER A 248 -13.56 2.94 -21.54
N GLU A 249 -14.11 4.13 -21.82
CA GLU A 249 -13.88 5.34 -21.02
C GLU A 249 -14.54 5.26 -19.62
N ASP A 250 -15.69 4.60 -19.50
CA ASP A 250 -16.46 4.47 -18.26
C ASP A 250 -16.48 3.02 -17.70
N GLY A 251 -15.52 2.19 -18.13
CA GLY A 251 -15.46 0.78 -17.76
C GLY A 251 -14.85 0.49 -16.39
N GLU A 252 -14.60 -0.79 -16.13
CA GLU A 252 -13.66 -1.24 -15.09
C GLU A 252 -12.28 -1.51 -15.72
N PRO A 253 -11.18 -1.49 -14.95
CA PRO A 253 -9.88 -1.81 -15.50
C PRO A 253 -9.86 -3.23 -16.10
N LYS A 254 -9.25 -3.35 -17.27
CA LYS A 254 -9.10 -4.60 -18.02
C LYS A 254 -8.52 -5.68 -17.11
N THR A 255 -9.11 -6.86 -17.16
CA THR A 255 -8.65 -8.01 -16.37
C THR A 255 -8.06 -9.07 -17.28
N LYS A 256 -6.88 -9.59 -16.94
CA LYS A 256 -6.18 -10.66 -17.67
C LYS A 256 -5.78 -11.76 -16.68
N LYS A 257 -6.23 -13.00 -16.93
CA LYS A 257 -6.01 -14.16 -16.03
C LYS A 257 -6.41 -13.88 -14.57
N GLY A 258 -7.56 -13.23 -14.35
CA GLY A 258 -8.06 -12.88 -13.02
C GLY A 258 -7.37 -11.70 -12.32
N ARG A 259 -6.34 -11.09 -12.94
CA ARG A 259 -5.68 -9.87 -12.46
C ARG A 259 -6.19 -8.64 -13.18
N SER A 260 -6.56 -7.63 -12.42
CA SER A 260 -6.87 -6.30 -12.95
C SER A 260 -5.56 -5.59 -13.30
N LEU A 261 -5.45 -5.12 -14.53
CA LEU A 261 -4.26 -4.50 -15.09
C LEU A 261 -4.11 -3.06 -14.57
N VAL A 262 -3.70 -2.98 -13.31
CA VAL A 262 -3.56 -1.75 -12.52
C VAL A 262 -2.21 -1.79 -11.81
N TRP A 263 -1.49 -0.68 -11.88
CA TRP A 263 -0.19 -0.47 -11.23
C TRP A 263 -0.15 0.86 -10.49
N ARG A 264 0.35 0.87 -9.26
CA ARG A 264 0.54 2.07 -8.46
C ARG A 264 1.68 2.86 -9.05
N SER A 265 1.45 4.14 -9.31
CA SER A 265 2.47 5.06 -9.77
C SER A 265 3.28 5.62 -8.61
N HIS A 266 2.61 6.22 -7.62
CA HIS A 266 3.22 6.78 -6.40
C HIS A 266 2.13 7.13 -5.39
N SER A 267 2.50 7.14 -4.11
CA SER A 267 1.68 7.66 -3.01
C SER A 267 1.82 9.17 -2.89
N THR A 268 0.78 9.82 -2.37
CA THR A 268 0.73 11.28 -2.19
C THR A 268 1.25 11.65 -0.83
N THR A 269 2.30 12.46 -0.78
CA THR A 269 2.88 12.95 0.49
C THR A 269 1.92 13.89 1.23
N ARG A 270 1.96 13.86 2.57
CA ARG A 270 1.24 14.83 3.41
C ARG A 270 1.97 16.17 3.37
N GLY A 271 1.26 17.24 3.04
CA GLY A 271 1.81 18.60 2.98
C GLY A 271 0.75 19.67 2.77
N LYS A 272 1.13 20.95 2.94
CA LYS A 272 0.26 22.09 2.62
C LYS A 272 -0.06 22.09 1.12
N VAL A 273 -1.23 22.66 0.79
CA VAL A 273 -1.68 22.89 -0.57
C VAL A 273 -0.55 23.65 -1.33
N ASP A 274 -0.07 23.06 -2.43
CA ASP A 274 0.83 23.64 -3.46
C ASP A 274 2.35 23.41 -3.45
N GLU A 275 2.92 22.54 -2.61
CA GLU A 275 4.39 22.37 -2.62
C GLU A 275 4.85 21.12 -3.38
N HIS A 276 5.16 21.34 -4.67
CA HIS A 276 5.98 20.52 -5.58
C HIS A 276 5.29 19.40 -6.39
N TRP A 277 5.86 19.17 -7.58
CA TRP A 277 5.52 18.03 -8.43
C TRP A 277 6.07 16.75 -7.80
N GLN A 278 5.23 15.72 -7.74
CA GLN A 278 5.57 14.39 -7.28
C GLN A 278 5.84 13.51 -8.49
N ASN A 279 6.95 12.77 -8.43
CA ASN A 279 7.42 11.92 -9.52
C ASN A 279 6.95 10.48 -9.27
N GLY A 280 6.19 9.94 -10.21
CA GLY A 280 5.77 8.55 -10.20
C GLY A 280 6.87 7.58 -10.61
N MET A 281 6.61 6.30 -10.37
CA MET A 281 7.45 5.21 -10.85
C MET A 281 7.65 5.28 -12.36
N SER A 282 8.88 4.98 -12.78
CA SER A 282 9.29 4.91 -14.18
C SER A 282 9.06 3.52 -14.73
N PHE A 283 8.11 3.37 -15.66
CA PHE A 283 7.81 2.10 -16.32
C PHE A 283 8.61 2.01 -17.61
N HIS A 284 9.44 0.99 -17.74
CA HIS A 284 10.28 0.74 -18.92
C HIS A 284 9.77 -0.45 -19.75
N ARG A 285 10.21 -0.55 -21.01
CA ARG A 285 9.79 -1.58 -21.98
C ARG A 285 9.71 -3.04 -21.49
N GLN A 286 10.51 -3.43 -20.50
CA GLN A 286 10.51 -4.79 -19.93
C GLN A 286 9.39 -5.02 -18.90
N HIS A 287 8.70 -3.97 -18.47
CA HIS A 287 7.67 -4.04 -17.45
C HIS A 287 6.38 -4.70 -18.00
N GLU A 288 5.70 -5.48 -17.15
CA GLU A 288 4.48 -6.23 -17.49
C GLU A 288 3.36 -5.35 -18.08
N LEU A 289 3.29 -4.09 -17.65
CA LEU A 289 2.36 -3.08 -18.19
C LEU A 289 2.38 -3.05 -19.73
N PHE A 290 3.57 -3.00 -20.34
CA PHE A 290 3.69 -2.91 -21.80
C PHE A 290 3.23 -4.20 -22.50
N HIS A 291 3.52 -5.35 -21.92
CA HIS A 291 3.13 -6.68 -22.42
C HIS A 291 1.62 -6.92 -22.34
N SER A 292 0.92 -6.17 -21.50
CA SER A 292 -0.52 -6.31 -21.29
C SER A 292 -1.37 -5.45 -22.23
N LEU A 293 -0.76 -4.52 -22.96
CA LEU A 293 -1.43 -3.60 -23.90
C LEU A 293 -1.74 -4.29 -25.23
N GLU A 294 -2.99 -4.13 -25.67
CA GLU A 294 -3.52 -4.56 -26.97
C GLU A 294 -4.07 -3.34 -27.75
N PRO A 295 -4.14 -3.41 -29.10
CA PRO A 295 -4.71 -2.31 -29.87
C PRO A 295 -6.14 -1.98 -29.43
N GLY A 296 -6.42 -0.68 -29.25
CA GLY A 296 -7.69 -0.18 -28.70
C GLY A 296 -7.67 0.07 -27.19
N ASP A 297 -6.68 -0.46 -26.47
CA ASP A 297 -6.54 -0.20 -25.03
C ASP A 297 -6.23 1.29 -24.77
N MET A 298 -6.66 1.78 -23.61
CA MET A 298 -6.39 3.11 -23.08
C MET A 298 -5.64 3.00 -21.75
N ILE A 299 -4.71 3.91 -21.48
CA ILE A 299 -4.03 4.02 -20.19
C ILE A 299 -4.74 5.11 -19.38
N ALA A 300 -5.40 4.70 -18.31
CA ALA A 300 -6.07 5.57 -17.36
C ALA A 300 -5.14 5.98 -16.22
N VAL A 301 -5.18 7.25 -15.83
CA VAL A 301 -4.65 7.73 -14.55
C VAL A 301 -5.80 7.82 -13.56
N ARG A 302 -5.72 7.08 -12.45
CA ARG A 302 -6.75 7.09 -11.40
C ARG A 302 -6.25 7.77 -10.14
N VAL A 303 -7.12 8.55 -9.52
CA VAL A 303 -6.92 9.16 -8.20
C VAL A 303 -7.54 8.23 -7.17
N CYS A 304 -6.77 7.80 -6.19
CA CYS A 304 -7.18 6.80 -5.21
C CYS A 304 -7.08 7.33 -3.78
N ALA A 305 -8.05 7.00 -2.93
CA ALA A 305 -8.06 7.28 -1.51
C ALA A 305 -8.58 6.07 -0.72
N GLN A 306 -7.96 5.74 0.39
CA GLN A 306 -8.36 4.66 1.29
C GLN A 306 -8.57 5.19 2.70
N PHE A 307 -9.42 4.50 3.49
CA PHE A 307 -9.77 4.80 4.89
C PHE A 307 -10.79 5.92 5.09
N VAL A 308 -11.61 5.75 6.13
CA VAL A 308 -12.74 6.63 6.45
C VAL A 308 -12.26 8.06 6.66
N GLY A 309 -12.86 8.98 5.91
CA GLY A 309 -12.62 10.42 6.04
C GLY A 309 -11.40 10.93 5.28
N ARG A 310 -10.67 10.06 4.54
CA ARG A 310 -9.57 10.50 3.68
C ARG A 310 -10.09 11.15 2.41
N VAL A 311 -9.43 12.22 2.01
CA VAL A 311 -9.75 13.00 0.82
C VAL A 311 -8.46 13.21 0.02
N HIS A 312 -8.45 12.72 -1.21
CA HIS A 312 -7.38 12.95 -2.18
C HIS A 312 -7.82 14.01 -3.18
N ILE A 313 -7.05 15.09 -3.32
CA ILE A 313 -7.29 16.17 -4.28
C ILE A 313 -6.09 16.28 -5.20
N ALA A 314 -6.29 15.95 -6.47
CA ALA A 314 -5.31 16.04 -7.54
C ALA A 314 -5.56 17.32 -8.35
N HIS A 315 -4.58 18.21 -8.40
CA HIS A 315 -4.71 19.55 -9.02
C HIS A 315 -4.23 19.56 -10.46
N SER A 316 -3.11 18.89 -10.75
CA SER A 316 -2.53 18.88 -12.10
C SER A 316 -1.71 17.60 -12.31
N GLY A 317 -1.85 16.96 -13.47
CA GLY A 317 -1.24 15.67 -13.78
C GLY A 317 -0.57 15.70 -15.16
N ARG A 318 0.55 15.01 -15.29
CA ARG A 318 1.32 14.88 -16.53
C ARG A 318 1.76 13.44 -16.72
N LEU A 319 1.18 12.73 -17.69
CA LEU A 319 1.64 11.40 -18.10
C LEU A 319 2.56 11.53 -19.31
N THR A 320 3.85 11.27 -19.14
CA THR A 320 4.83 11.28 -20.24
C THR A 320 4.97 9.88 -20.82
N VAL A 321 4.96 9.77 -22.15
CA VAL A 321 5.10 8.51 -22.88
C VAL A 321 6.13 8.68 -23.99
N THR A 322 7.19 7.88 -23.97
CA THR A 322 8.29 7.97 -24.95
C THR A 322 8.24 6.79 -25.91
N THR A 323 8.42 7.06 -27.21
CA THR A 323 8.55 6.04 -28.25
C THR A 323 9.99 5.94 -28.79
N THR A 324 10.31 4.84 -29.48
CA THR A 324 11.61 4.63 -30.13
C THR A 324 11.46 4.10 -31.55
N THR A 325 12.57 4.14 -32.30
CA THR A 325 12.67 3.72 -33.71
C THR A 325 12.55 2.21 -33.89
N GLU A 326 13.07 1.45 -32.93
CA GLU A 326 13.09 -0.01 -32.94
C GLU A 326 11.76 -0.59 -32.45
N GLU A 327 11.20 -1.51 -33.22
CA GLU A 327 10.12 -2.38 -32.77
C GLU A 327 10.72 -3.53 -31.96
N PHE A 328 10.14 -3.86 -30.81
CA PHE A 328 10.65 -4.91 -29.94
C PHE A 328 9.73 -6.12 -29.95
N GLU A 329 10.34 -7.31 -29.98
CA GLU A 329 9.64 -8.54 -29.64
C GLU A 329 9.22 -8.51 -28.18
N ARG A 330 7.95 -8.85 -27.93
CA ARG A 330 7.37 -8.92 -26.61
C ARG A 330 7.56 -10.32 -26.06
N HIS A 331 8.24 -10.45 -24.94
CA HIS A 331 8.29 -11.73 -24.24
C HIS A 331 6.97 -11.99 -23.52
N ASN A 332 6.45 -13.21 -23.63
CA ASN A 332 5.31 -13.60 -22.82
C ASN A 332 5.73 -13.64 -21.35
N TYR A 333 5.17 -12.73 -20.56
CA TYR A 333 5.30 -12.79 -19.11
C TYR A 333 4.35 -13.89 -18.60
N GLU A 334 4.91 -15.05 -18.27
CA GLU A 334 4.18 -16.11 -17.58
C GLU A 334 4.21 -15.84 -16.07
N TRP A 335 3.01 -15.68 -15.51
CA TRP A 335 2.82 -15.42 -14.10
C TRP A 335 2.21 -16.65 -13.44
N GLU A 336 2.90 -17.21 -12.44
CA GLU A 336 2.61 -18.50 -11.81
C GLU A 336 1.89 -18.38 -10.46
N SER A 337 0.84 -17.55 -10.34
CA SER A 337 0.07 -17.48 -9.07
C SER A 337 -1.45 -17.63 -9.25
N GLY A 338 -1.86 -18.65 -10.01
CA GLY A 338 -3.28 -19.05 -10.09
C GLY A 338 -3.94 -19.34 -8.73
N HIS A 339 -3.16 -19.56 -7.67
CA HIS A 339 -3.62 -19.82 -6.31
C HIS A 339 -4.49 -18.72 -5.70
N PHE A 340 -4.05 -17.45 -5.77
CA PHE A 340 -4.82 -16.34 -5.21
C PHE A 340 -6.10 -16.06 -6.01
N VAL A 341 -6.09 -16.33 -7.32
CA VAL A 341 -7.30 -16.22 -8.17
C VAL A 341 -8.35 -17.24 -7.72
N LYS A 342 -7.96 -18.49 -7.46
CA LYS A 342 -8.85 -19.54 -6.92
C LYS A 342 -9.42 -19.15 -5.56
N TYR A 343 -8.61 -18.53 -4.69
CA TYR A 343 -9.07 -17.98 -3.43
C TYR A 343 -10.17 -16.92 -3.63
N LEU A 344 -10.00 -16.00 -4.58
CA LEU A 344 -11.00 -14.99 -4.90
C LEU A 344 -12.28 -15.58 -5.50
N GLU A 345 -12.17 -16.61 -6.33
CA GLU A 345 -13.33 -17.35 -6.85
C GLU A 345 -14.13 -18.00 -5.73
N MET A 346 -13.46 -18.61 -4.74
CA MET A 346 -14.10 -19.15 -3.56
C MET A 346 -14.81 -18.07 -2.74
N LEU A 347 -14.14 -16.93 -2.48
CA LEU A 347 -14.74 -15.80 -1.77
C LEU A 347 -15.98 -15.27 -2.50
N LYS A 348 -15.92 -15.15 -3.83
CA LYS A 348 -17.07 -14.74 -4.64
C LYS A 348 -18.24 -15.71 -4.48
N LYS A 349 -18.00 -17.03 -4.54
CA LYS A 349 -19.07 -18.02 -4.30
C LYS A 349 -19.69 -17.85 -2.92
N MET A 350 -18.88 -17.72 -1.86
CA MET A 350 -19.39 -17.51 -0.50
C MET A 350 -20.20 -16.22 -0.35
N LEU A 351 -19.84 -15.16 -1.07
CA LEU A 351 -20.57 -13.89 -1.10
C LEU A 351 -21.89 -13.98 -1.88
N THR A 352 -21.92 -14.74 -2.97
CA THR A 352 -23.12 -14.87 -3.83
C THR A 352 -24.10 -15.92 -3.33
N GLU A 353 -23.63 -16.98 -2.68
CA GLU A 353 -24.49 -18.03 -2.15
C GLU A 353 -25.15 -17.56 -0.85
N GLN A 354 -26.44 -17.24 -0.95
CA GLN A 354 -27.24 -16.67 0.15
C GLN A 354 -27.14 -17.49 1.46
N GLN A 355 -27.00 -18.82 1.37
CA GLN A 355 -26.87 -19.70 2.52
C GLN A 355 -25.52 -19.52 3.25
N LEU A 356 -24.42 -19.35 2.51
CA LEU A 356 -23.08 -19.12 3.09
C LEU A 356 -22.92 -17.69 3.58
N HIS A 357 -23.43 -16.71 2.82
CA HIS A 357 -23.40 -15.30 3.18
C HIS A 357 -24.12 -15.01 4.50
N SER A 358 -25.17 -15.78 4.86
CA SER A 358 -25.87 -15.61 6.14
C SER A 358 -25.12 -16.16 7.35
N LEU A 359 -24.16 -17.07 7.15
CA LEU A 359 -23.43 -17.74 8.22
C LEU A 359 -22.08 -17.09 8.53
N TYR A 360 -21.39 -16.65 7.48
CA TYR A 360 -20.06 -16.09 7.60
C TYR A 360 -20.10 -14.58 7.49
N SER A 361 -19.34 -13.92 8.35
CA SER A 361 -19.07 -12.50 8.18
C SER A 361 -17.60 -12.30 7.91
N PHE A 362 -17.28 -11.48 6.92
CA PHE A 362 -15.91 -11.30 6.49
C PHE A 362 -15.19 -10.28 7.36
N SER A 363 -13.99 -10.64 7.80
CA SER A 363 -13.06 -9.72 8.45
C SER A 363 -12.61 -8.62 7.48
N ALA A 364 -12.04 -7.53 8.01
CA ALA A 364 -11.55 -6.43 7.18
C ALA A 364 -10.44 -6.89 6.21
N GLU A 365 -9.65 -7.85 6.65
CA GLU A 365 -8.56 -8.51 5.93
C GLU A 365 -9.10 -9.30 4.76
N THR A 366 -10.11 -10.15 5.00
CA THR A 366 -10.74 -10.93 3.93
C THR A 366 -11.43 -10.03 2.93
N GLN A 367 -12.10 -8.96 3.38
CA GLN A 367 -12.69 -7.96 2.49
C GLN A 367 -11.62 -7.23 1.66
N LYS A 368 -10.47 -6.88 2.26
CA LYS A 368 -9.35 -6.25 1.55
C LYS A 368 -8.65 -7.23 0.61
N ALA A 369 -8.49 -8.48 1.00
CA ALA A 369 -7.97 -9.55 0.17
C ALA A 369 -8.88 -9.79 -1.05
N ALA A 370 -10.20 -9.72 -0.86
CA ALA A 370 -11.22 -9.83 -1.91
C ALA A 370 -11.21 -8.68 -2.92
N MET A 371 -10.56 -7.55 -2.61
CA MET A 371 -10.46 -6.42 -3.53
C MET A 371 -9.64 -6.76 -4.77
N ILE A 372 -9.88 -5.97 -5.81
CA ILE A 372 -9.18 -5.94 -7.10
C ILE A 372 -7.76 -6.48 -6.94
N PHE A 373 -7.53 -7.65 -7.51
CA PHE A 373 -6.22 -8.28 -7.53
C PHE A 373 -5.39 -7.64 -8.63
N ARG A 374 -4.58 -6.66 -8.25
CA ARG A 374 -3.89 -5.76 -9.17
C ARG A 374 -2.66 -6.43 -9.78
N ALA A 375 -2.28 -5.99 -10.97
CA ALA A 375 -1.10 -6.49 -11.66
C ALA A 375 0.21 -6.13 -10.94
N ASP A 376 0.26 -5.01 -10.21
CA ASP A 376 1.39 -4.64 -9.33
C ASP A 376 1.45 -5.44 -8.01
N SER A 377 0.50 -6.35 -7.76
CA SER A 377 0.54 -7.24 -6.58
C SER A 377 1.56 -8.37 -6.77
N THR A 378 2.77 -8.04 -7.23
CA THR A 378 3.93 -8.93 -7.38
C THR A 378 4.80 -8.99 -6.13
N HIS A 379 4.48 -8.20 -5.09
CA HIS A 379 5.15 -8.30 -3.80
C HIS A 379 5.14 -9.75 -3.31
N GLY A 380 6.30 -10.22 -2.84
CA GLY A 380 6.53 -11.60 -2.44
C GLY A 380 6.89 -12.57 -3.58
N ALA A 381 6.78 -12.16 -4.85
CA ALA A 381 7.29 -12.96 -5.98
C ALA A 381 8.81 -13.09 -5.90
N GLY A 382 9.35 -14.30 -6.10
CA GLY A 382 10.78 -14.60 -6.00
C GLY A 382 11.33 -14.63 -4.55
N SER A 383 10.51 -14.36 -3.54
CA SER A 383 10.87 -14.57 -2.13
C SER A 383 10.78 -16.05 -1.75
N SER A 384 11.42 -16.45 -0.64
CA SER A 384 11.30 -17.81 -0.11
C SER A 384 9.83 -18.17 0.13
N SER A 385 9.44 -19.41 -0.17
CA SER A 385 8.08 -19.88 0.04
C SER A 385 7.69 -19.86 1.52
N LEU A 386 6.40 -19.68 1.81
CA LEU A 386 5.88 -19.56 3.17
C LEU A 386 5.47 -20.91 3.76
N LYS A 387 5.69 -21.05 5.07
CA LYS A 387 5.17 -22.11 5.92
C LYS A 387 4.17 -21.51 6.92
N LEU A 388 2.92 -21.93 6.83
CA LEU A 388 1.78 -21.37 7.56
C LEU A 388 1.10 -22.44 8.42
N LEU A 389 0.71 -22.08 9.64
CA LEU A 389 -0.01 -22.96 10.56
C LEU A 389 -1.37 -22.37 10.97
N SER A 390 -2.44 -23.15 10.85
CA SER A 390 -3.79 -22.83 11.31
C SER A 390 -4.23 -23.82 12.39
N LEU A 391 -4.61 -23.31 13.56
CA LEU A 391 -5.06 -24.11 14.70
C LEU A 391 -6.54 -23.84 14.99
N ASP A 392 -7.36 -24.89 14.91
CA ASP A 392 -8.79 -24.81 15.19
C ASP A 392 -9.07 -24.59 16.69
N GLY A 393 -10.23 -24.01 17.00
CA GLY A 393 -10.77 -23.96 18.36
C GLY A 393 -11.46 -25.26 18.79
N GLY A 394 -11.44 -25.55 20.09
CA GLY A 394 -12.01 -26.81 20.58
C GLY A 394 -11.93 -27.11 22.07
N GLY A 395 -11.72 -26.11 22.93
CA GLY A 395 -11.60 -26.33 24.38
C GLY A 395 -10.41 -27.24 24.71
N VAL A 396 -10.55 -28.11 25.72
CA VAL A 396 -9.49 -29.04 26.17
C VAL A 396 -8.94 -29.94 25.05
N ARG A 397 -9.69 -30.14 23.97
CA ARG A 397 -9.28 -30.95 22.80
C ARG A 397 -8.11 -30.40 22.00
N GLY A 398 -7.68 -29.15 22.24
CA GLY A 398 -6.43 -28.65 21.65
C GLY A 398 -5.18 -29.46 22.05
N ILE A 399 -5.27 -30.30 23.08
CA ILE A 399 -4.22 -31.28 23.39
C ILE A 399 -3.91 -32.21 22.20
N SER A 400 -4.92 -32.58 21.41
CA SER A 400 -4.75 -33.35 20.19
C SER A 400 -3.94 -32.58 19.15
N SER A 401 -4.17 -31.26 19.02
CA SER A 401 -3.39 -30.43 18.09
C SER A 401 -1.92 -30.37 18.48
N LEU A 402 -1.63 -30.28 19.78
CA LEU A 402 -0.25 -30.33 20.28
C LEU A 402 0.39 -31.71 20.09
N GLN A 403 -0.38 -32.79 20.24
CA GLN A 403 0.12 -34.16 19.99
C GLN A 403 0.50 -34.36 18.52
N ILE A 404 -0.32 -33.85 17.58
CA ILE A 404 -0.02 -33.89 16.14
C ILE A 404 1.24 -33.09 15.83
N LEU A 405 1.38 -31.90 16.40
CA LEU A 405 2.60 -31.10 16.24
C LEU A 405 3.84 -31.80 16.82
N GLN A 406 3.70 -32.49 17.95
CA GLN A 406 4.80 -33.24 18.58
C GLN A 406 5.27 -34.40 17.70
N GLU A 407 4.36 -35.09 17.03
CA GLU A 407 4.70 -36.18 16.11
C GLU A 407 5.39 -35.65 14.84
N LEU A 408 4.91 -34.53 14.30
CA LEU A 408 5.56 -33.82 13.20
C LEU A 408 6.97 -33.38 13.58
N GLU A 409 7.14 -32.75 14.75
CA GLU A 409 8.44 -32.33 15.27
C GLU A 409 9.39 -33.52 15.44
N SER A 410 8.92 -34.62 16.02
CA SER A 410 9.73 -35.84 16.20
C SER A 410 10.20 -36.42 14.85
N THR A 411 9.33 -36.40 13.84
CA THR A 411 9.66 -36.81 12.48
C THR A 411 10.65 -35.82 11.83
N MET A 412 10.49 -34.52 12.04
CA MET A 412 11.42 -33.50 11.53
C MET A 412 12.81 -33.63 12.16
N LEU A 413 12.89 -33.85 13.47
CA LEU A 413 14.17 -34.01 14.19
C LEU A 413 14.92 -35.25 13.72
N SER A 414 14.21 -36.37 13.49
CA SER A 414 14.82 -37.59 12.94
C SER A 414 15.32 -37.42 11.50
N LEU A 415 14.66 -36.59 10.68
CA LEU A 415 15.08 -36.27 9.31
C LEU A 415 16.26 -35.28 9.25
N THR A 416 16.34 -34.32 10.18
CA THR A 416 17.31 -33.20 10.13
C THR A 416 18.51 -33.36 11.05
N GLY A 417 18.46 -34.29 12.00
CA GLY A 417 19.51 -34.46 13.02
C GLY A 417 19.55 -33.36 14.08
N HIS A 418 18.58 -32.44 14.09
CA HIS A 418 18.47 -31.43 15.15
C HIS A 418 18.06 -32.05 16.48
N SER A 419 18.46 -31.42 17.59
CA SER A 419 18.07 -31.83 18.95
C SER A 419 16.76 -31.20 19.41
N GLU A 420 16.47 -29.98 18.97
CA GLU A 420 15.23 -29.25 19.24
C GLU A 420 15.01 -28.18 18.14
N VAL A 421 13.77 -28.00 17.70
CA VAL A 421 13.38 -26.90 16.81
C VAL A 421 12.05 -26.33 17.29
N LYS A 422 11.93 -25.01 17.46
CA LYS A 422 10.68 -24.42 17.93
C LYS A 422 9.77 -24.09 16.75
N PRO A 423 8.43 -24.18 16.89
CA PRO A 423 7.50 -23.79 15.83
C PRO A 423 7.73 -22.38 15.27
N CYS A 424 8.16 -21.43 16.10
CA CYS A 424 8.47 -20.08 15.66
C CYS A 424 9.72 -19.95 14.78
N ASP A 425 10.56 -20.99 14.71
CA ASP A 425 11.77 -21.02 13.88
C ASP A 425 11.49 -21.49 12.44
N TYR A 426 10.40 -22.22 12.21
CA TYR A 426 10.08 -22.79 10.89
C TYR A 426 8.70 -22.42 10.34
N PHE A 427 7.79 -21.83 11.14
CA PHE A 427 6.57 -21.21 10.61
C PHE A 427 6.75 -19.70 10.46
N ASP A 428 6.42 -19.17 9.28
CA ASP A 428 6.38 -17.72 9.04
C ASP A 428 5.19 -17.06 9.74
N MET A 429 4.05 -17.77 9.81
CA MET A 429 2.84 -17.27 10.46
C MET A 429 1.99 -18.38 11.07
N ILE A 430 1.50 -18.13 12.29
CA ILE A 430 0.58 -19.01 13.02
C ILE A 430 -0.72 -18.25 13.31
N ALA A 431 -1.84 -18.86 12.93
CA ALA A 431 -3.18 -18.40 13.26
C ALA A 431 -3.88 -19.38 14.19
N GLY A 432 -4.66 -18.85 15.14
CA GLY A 432 -5.43 -19.70 16.05
C GLY A 432 -6.74 -19.10 16.52
N THR A 433 -7.75 -19.96 16.70
CA THR A 433 -9.06 -19.59 17.25
C THR A 433 -9.30 -20.31 18.57
N SER A 434 -9.88 -19.64 19.57
CA SER A 434 -10.13 -20.21 20.90
C SER A 434 -8.88 -20.83 21.52
N THR A 435 -8.94 -22.08 21.99
CA THR A 435 -7.78 -22.88 22.38
C THR A 435 -6.64 -22.85 21.37
N GLY A 436 -6.92 -22.96 20.07
CA GLY A 436 -5.90 -22.84 19.02
C GLY A 436 -5.19 -21.49 19.06
N GLY A 437 -5.90 -20.43 19.47
CA GLY A 437 -5.32 -19.11 19.74
C GLY A 437 -4.39 -19.09 20.96
N LEU A 438 -4.77 -19.76 22.05
CA LEU A 438 -3.88 -19.94 23.22
C LEU A 438 -2.60 -20.68 22.84
N ILE A 439 -2.72 -21.75 22.04
CA ILE A 439 -1.59 -22.52 21.53
C ILE A 439 -0.73 -21.66 20.60
N ALA A 440 -1.34 -20.89 19.69
CA ALA A 440 -0.61 -19.98 18.80
C ALA A 440 0.21 -18.92 19.58
N ILE A 441 -0.36 -18.37 20.66
CA ILE A 441 0.36 -17.47 21.57
C ILE A 441 1.54 -18.17 22.22
N MET A 442 1.34 -19.38 22.78
CA MET A 442 2.40 -20.13 23.45
C MET A 442 3.55 -20.49 22.49
N LEU A 443 3.24 -21.04 21.31
CA LEU A 443 4.24 -21.51 20.37
C LEU A 443 4.96 -20.39 19.62
N GLY A 444 4.23 -19.33 19.24
CA GLY A 444 4.79 -18.26 18.42
C GLY A 444 5.17 -17.00 19.19
N ARG A 445 4.30 -16.49 20.08
CA ARG A 445 4.56 -15.22 20.82
C ARG A 445 5.45 -15.40 22.04
N LEU A 446 5.28 -16.53 22.74
CA LEU A 446 6.09 -16.90 23.91
C LEU A 446 7.26 -17.84 23.55
N GLU A 447 7.38 -18.22 22.27
CA GLU A 447 8.46 -19.04 21.72
C GLU A 447 8.72 -20.33 22.54
N MET A 448 7.65 -20.97 22.98
CA MET A 448 7.70 -22.24 23.72
C MET A 448 7.95 -23.42 22.77
N SER A 449 8.71 -24.42 23.22
CA SER A 449 8.75 -25.71 22.52
C SER A 449 7.43 -26.46 22.69
N ILE A 450 7.16 -27.41 21.80
CA ILE A 450 5.90 -28.17 21.83
C ILE A 450 5.76 -28.94 23.15
N HIS A 451 6.85 -29.51 23.65
CA HIS A 451 6.89 -30.19 24.94
C HIS A 451 6.48 -29.28 26.10
N GLN A 452 7.06 -28.07 26.19
CA GLN A 452 6.70 -27.08 27.21
C GLN A 452 5.23 -26.65 27.11
N CYS A 453 4.74 -26.51 25.87
CA CYS A 453 3.38 -26.13 25.57
C CYS A 453 2.37 -27.19 26.06
N ILE A 454 2.63 -28.48 25.82
CA ILE A 454 1.80 -29.60 26.32
C ILE A 454 1.69 -29.56 27.84
N GLY A 455 2.82 -29.48 28.56
CA GLY A 455 2.82 -29.44 30.02
C GLY A 455 2.04 -28.25 30.58
N THR A 456 2.30 -27.06 30.03
CA THR A 456 1.62 -25.82 30.41
C THR A 456 0.12 -25.89 30.12
N TYR A 457 -0.27 -26.42 28.96
CA TYR A 457 -1.66 -26.52 28.54
C TYR A 457 -2.48 -27.43 29.46
N ARG A 458 -1.91 -28.58 29.90
CA ARG A 458 -2.54 -29.48 30.87
C ARG A 458 -2.78 -28.79 32.21
N THR A 459 -1.74 -28.15 32.76
CA THR A 459 -1.85 -27.43 34.04
C THR A 459 -2.87 -26.30 33.98
N MET A 460 -2.85 -25.50 32.90
CA MET A 460 -3.81 -24.42 32.70
C MET A 460 -5.24 -24.94 32.57
N SER A 461 -5.45 -25.98 31.76
CA SER A 461 -6.79 -26.56 31.53
C SER A 461 -7.42 -27.10 32.82
N ALA A 462 -6.63 -27.80 33.65
CA ALA A 462 -7.09 -28.27 34.96
C ALA A 462 -7.47 -27.11 35.90
N LYS A 463 -6.71 -26.01 35.89
CA LYS A 463 -7.01 -24.81 36.69
C LYS A 463 -8.27 -24.11 36.20
N ILE A 464 -8.41 -23.92 34.89
CA ILE A 464 -9.52 -23.18 34.24
C ILE A 464 -10.85 -23.92 34.38
N PHE A 465 -10.86 -25.24 34.13
CA PHE A 465 -12.08 -26.05 34.11
C PHE A 465 -12.29 -26.85 35.42
N GLY A 466 -11.54 -26.52 36.47
CA GLY A 466 -11.60 -27.25 37.75
C GLY A 466 -12.91 -27.03 38.54
N LYS A 467 -13.51 -25.83 38.47
CA LYS A 467 -14.77 -25.52 39.17
C LYS A 467 -15.60 -24.48 38.43
N ARG A 468 -16.91 -24.74 38.28
CA ARG A 468 -17.89 -23.79 37.74
C ARG A 468 -18.41 -22.82 38.81
N LYS A 469 -18.83 -21.64 38.35
CA LYS A 469 -19.48 -20.58 39.13
C LYS A 469 -20.87 -20.31 38.52
N GLY A 470 -21.86 -21.09 38.95
CA GLY A 470 -23.17 -21.13 38.30
C GLY A 470 -23.07 -21.77 36.91
N ASP A 471 -23.72 -21.16 35.91
CA ASP A 471 -23.70 -21.67 34.53
C ASP A 471 -22.36 -21.44 33.80
N TRP A 472 -21.47 -20.62 34.36
CA TRP A 472 -20.23 -20.15 33.71
C TRP A 472 -18.98 -20.58 34.49
N TYR A 473 -17.84 -20.64 33.82
CA TYR A 473 -16.53 -20.71 34.45
C TYR A 473 -16.07 -19.30 34.86
N ASP A 474 -15.28 -19.22 35.95
CA ASP A 474 -14.76 -17.93 36.41
C ASP A 474 -13.65 -17.45 35.47
N HIS A 475 -13.92 -16.36 34.77
CA HIS A 475 -13.02 -15.82 33.77
C HIS A 475 -11.73 -15.26 34.35
N HIS A 476 -11.74 -14.83 35.62
CA HIS A 476 -10.53 -14.35 36.28
C HIS A 476 -9.50 -15.48 36.43
N VAL A 477 -9.93 -16.74 36.57
CA VAL A 477 -9.01 -17.88 36.66
C VAL A 477 -8.25 -18.08 35.33
N LEU A 478 -8.93 -17.90 34.20
CA LEU A 478 -8.29 -17.92 32.87
C LEU A 478 -7.34 -16.73 32.71
N GLU A 479 -7.77 -15.52 33.07
CA GLU A 479 -6.94 -14.31 33.01
C GLU A 479 -5.67 -14.46 33.85
N ASP A 480 -5.80 -14.89 35.10
CA ASP A 480 -4.68 -15.10 36.01
C ASP A 480 -3.74 -16.20 35.50
N ALA A 481 -4.27 -17.31 34.98
CA ALA A 481 -3.45 -18.36 34.40
C ALA A 481 -2.61 -17.86 33.20
N VAL A 482 -3.19 -17.01 32.34
CA VAL A 482 -2.45 -16.41 31.23
C VAL A 482 -1.46 -15.36 31.73
N LYS A 483 -1.84 -14.50 32.69
CA LYS A 483 -0.93 -13.51 33.28
C LYS A 483 0.28 -14.15 33.96
N ASP A 484 0.06 -15.23 34.71
CA ASP A 484 1.12 -16.02 35.35
C ASP A 484 2.08 -16.59 34.29
N LEU A 485 1.53 -17.12 33.20
CA LEU A 485 2.30 -17.62 32.07
C LEU A 485 3.13 -16.51 31.41
N VAL A 486 2.50 -15.39 31.08
CA VAL A 486 3.18 -14.25 30.44
C VAL A 486 4.28 -13.70 31.36
N LYS A 487 4.01 -13.55 32.66
CA LYS A 487 5.01 -13.13 33.65
C LYS A 487 6.20 -14.09 33.70
N ARG A 488 5.96 -15.41 33.62
CA ARG A 488 7.02 -16.43 33.64
C ARG A 488 7.97 -16.31 32.46
N TYR A 489 7.45 -16.08 31.26
CA TYR A 489 8.25 -16.06 30.02
C TYR A 489 8.76 -14.66 29.65
N LEU A 490 8.00 -13.61 29.95
CA LEU A 490 8.29 -12.23 29.52
C LEU A 490 8.59 -11.27 30.67
N GLY A 491 8.44 -11.71 31.93
CA GLY A 491 8.68 -10.89 33.13
C GLY A 491 7.54 -9.91 33.49
N ASN A 492 6.63 -9.63 32.55
CA ASN A 492 5.54 -8.66 32.73
C ASN A 492 4.17 -9.28 32.42
N PRO A 493 3.25 -9.44 33.40
CA PRO A 493 1.93 -10.04 33.15
C PRO A 493 1.04 -9.18 32.22
N GLU A 494 1.33 -7.88 32.10
CA GLU A 494 0.57 -6.93 31.30
C GLU A 494 1.26 -6.65 29.95
N GLU A 495 2.13 -7.56 29.50
CA GLU A 495 2.90 -7.40 28.27
C GLU A 495 1.98 -7.25 27.04
N PRO A 496 2.28 -6.29 26.13
CA PRO A 496 1.53 -6.12 24.90
C PRO A 496 1.67 -7.35 23.98
N MET A 497 0.56 -7.66 23.29
CA MET A 497 0.50 -8.70 22.26
C MET A 497 1.51 -8.40 21.14
N ARG A 498 1.54 -7.15 20.67
CA ARG A 498 2.56 -6.64 19.76
C ARG A 498 3.83 -6.30 20.56
N PRO A 499 4.97 -6.94 20.29
CA PRO A 499 6.23 -6.57 20.92
C PRO A 499 6.56 -5.10 20.67
N MET A 500 7.23 -4.45 21.63
CA MET A 500 7.75 -3.11 21.43
C MET A 500 8.83 -3.09 20.34
N GLU A 501 8.96 -1.97 19.63
CA GLU A 501 10.02 -1.79 18.63
C GLU A 501 11.40 -2.04 19.25
N GLY A 502 12.22 -2.88 18.59
CA GLY A 502 13.53 -3.30 19.09
C GLY A 502 13.53 -4.56 19.95
N SER A 503 12.37 -5.12 20.33
CA SER A 503 12.29 -6.45 20.94
C SER A 503 12.82 -7.53 19.99
N LYS A 504 13.70 -8.42 20.47
CA LYS A 504 14.11 -9.63 19.72
C LYS A 504 13.10 -10.78 19.84
N LEU A 505 12.16 -10.69 20.77
CA LEU A 505 11.21 -11.76 21.08
C LEU A 505 9.89 -11.53 20.34
N GLY A 506 9.33 -12.60 19.75
CA GLY A 506 8.09 -12.56 18.97
C GLY A 506 8.24 -11.95 17.58
N THR A 507 9.47 -11.86 17.05
CA THR A 507 9.76 -11.25 15.74
C THR A 507 9.97 -12.26 14.61
N LYS A 508 10.31 -13.52 14.92
CA LYS A 508 10.59 -14.56 13.91
C LYS A 508 9.32 -15.06 13.23
N CYS A 509 8.29 -15.35 14.03
CA CYS A 509 7.02 -15.88 13.58
C CYS A 509 5.90 -14.87 13.84
N LYS A 510 5.12 -14.57 12.81
CA LYS A 510 3.96 -13.68 12.91
C LYS A 510 2.78 -14.45 13.50
N VAL A 511 2.21 -13.99 14.61
CA VAL A 511 1.07 -14.65 15.24
C VAL A 511 -0.15 -13.76 15.21
N PHE A 512 -1.30 -14.34 14.90
CA PHE A 512 -2.57 -13.70 15.20
C PHE A 512 -3.60 -14.68 15.75
N VAL A 513 -4.46 -14.18 16.63
CA VAL A 513 -5.59 -14.92 17.17
C VAL A 513 -6.90 -14.30 16.74
N VAL A 514 -7.95 -15.11 16.63
CA VAL A 514 -9.25 -14.67 16.11
C VAL A 514 -10.28 -14.58 17.23
N ALA A 515 -10.86 -13.40 17.41
CA ALA A 515 -12.05 -13.19 18.23
C ALA A 515 -13.18 -12.62 17.35
N CYS A 516 -14.43 -12.73 17.79
CA CYS A 516 -15.56 -12.13 17.08
C CYS A 516 -16.12 -10.94 17.85
N LYS A 517 -16.43 -9.84 17.14
CA LYS A 517 -17.19 -8.73 17.71
C LYS A 517 -18.64 -9.15 17.97
N ALA A 518 -19.14 -8.81 19.14
CA ALA A 518 -20.55 -8.97 19.50
C ALA A 518 -21.27 -7.62 19.39
N LYS A 519 -22.41 -7.58 18.67
CA LYS A 519 -23.36 -6.45 18.72
C LYS A 519 -24.73 -6.98 19.14
N GLY A 520 -25.14 -6.71 20.37
CA GLY A 520 -26.38 -7.26 20.93
C GLY A 520 -26.31 -8.79 21.01
N THR A 521 -27.24 -9.48 20.33
CA THR A 521 -27.28 -10.94 20.20
C THR A 521 -26.57 -11.47 18.95
N ASN A 522 -26.14 -10.59 18.03
CA ASN A 522 -25.54 -11.00 16.76
C ASN A 522 -24.01 -11.06 16.87
N VAL A 523 -23.44 -12.18 16.43
CA VAL A 523 -22.00 -12.34 16.18
C VAL A 523 -21.71 -11.73 14.82
N THR A 524 -20.92 -10.66 14.76
CA THR A 524 -20.91 -9.86 13.53
C THR A 524 -19.63 -9.90 12.73
N THR A 525 -18.44 -10.03 13.32
CA THR A 525 -17.21 -9.86 12.52
C THR A 525 -15.98 -10.49 13.18
N PRO A 526 -15.29 -11.44 12.52
CA PRO A 526 -13.98 -11.92 12.95
C PRO A 526 -12.98 -10.77 12.99
N THR A 527 -12.13 -10.79 14.01
CA THR A 527 -11.16 -9.75 14.31
C THR A 527 -9.82 -10.41 14.61
N HIS A 528 -8.79 -9.99 13.89
CA HIS A 528 -7.42 -10.50 14.09
C HIS A 528 -6.72 -9.65 15.15
N ILE A 529 -6.20 -10.31 16.18
CA ILE A 529 -5.40 -9.71 17.24
C ILE A 529 -3.96 -10.22 17.08
N ARG A 530 -3.01 -9.34 16.79
CA ARG A 530 -1.71 -9.69 16.16
C ARG A 530 -0.50 -9.35 17.02
N THR A 531 0.60 -10.03 16.76
CA THR A 531 1.93 -9.70 17.28
C THR A 531 2.71 -8.74 16.39
N TYR A 532 2.16 -8.31 15.26
CA TYR A 532 2.83 -7.49 14.26
C TYR A 532 1.87 -6.44 13.70
N ARG A 533 2.45 -5.44 13.03
CA ARG A 533 1.68 -4.44 12.30
C ARG A 533 1.34 -4.93 10.89
N ASN A 534 0.08 -4.86 10.52
CA ASN A 534 -0.38 -5.02 9.14
C ASN A 534 -0.65 -3.62 8.55
N THR A 535 0.23 -3.14 7.68
CA THR A 535 0.13 -1.80 7.06
C THR A 535 -1.05 -1.66 6.11
N GLU A 536 -1.65 -2.77 5.69
CA GLU A 536 -2.79 -2.77 4.79
C GLU A 536 -4.12 -2.58 5.53
N ILE A 537 -4.17 -2.74 6.85
CA ILE A 537 -5.42 -2.66 7.62
C ILE A 537 -5.27 -1.65 8.75
N GLN A 538 -6.29 -0.80 8.95
CA GLN A 538 -6.28 0.12 10.07
C GLN A 538 -6.42 -0.65 11.40
N GLU A 539 -5.48 -0.46 12.32
CA GLU A 539 -5.39 -1.24 13.57
C GLU A 539 -5.96 -0.48 14.78
N PRO A 540 -7.14 -0.87 15.29
CA PRO A 540 -7.62 -0.37 16.59
C PRO A 540 -7.08 -1.18 17.79
N PHE A 541 -6.27 -2.22 17.57
CA PHE A 541 -5.87 -3.22 18.59
C PHE A 541 -4.38 -3.18 18.97
N ALA A 542 -3.64 -2.17 18.51
CA ALA A 542 -2.19 -2.07 18.69
C ALA A 542 -1.70 -2.07 20.15
N ALA A 543 -2.59 -1.79 21.11
CA ALA A 543 -2.28 -1.70 22.53
C ALA A 543 -2.78 -2.89 23.38
N TRP A 544 -3.35 -3.94 22.76
CA TRP A 544 -3.90 -5.06 23.50
C TRP A 544 -2.79 -5.89 24.14
N LYS A 545 -3.07 -6.39 25.34
CA LYS A 545 -2.18 -7.27 26.10
C LYS A 545 -2.38 -8.72 25.68
N ILE A 546 -1.37 -9.54 25.91
CA ILE A 546 -1.44 -10.97 25.57
C ILE A 546 -2.63 -11.64 26.28
N TRP A 547 -2.85 -11.32 27.55
CA TRP A 547 -3.96 -11.89 28.31
C TRP A 547 -5.33 -11.44 27.81
N GLU A 548 -5.47 -10.19 27.33
CA GLU A 548 -6.73 -9.68 26.75
C GLU A 548 -7.04 -10.41 25.43
N ALA A 549 -6.01 -10.64 24.61
CA ALA A 549 -6.14 -11.39 23.35
C ALA A 549 -6.54 -12.85 23.60
N ALA A 550 -5.86 -13.52 24.54
CA ALA A 550 -6.17 -14.87 24.99
C ALA A 550 -7.59 -14.98 25.55
N ARG A 551 -8.01 -13.98 26.33
CA ARG A 551 -9.33 -13.96 26.94
C ARG A 551 -10.44 -13.77 25.92
N ALA A 552 -10.24 -12.88 24.95
CA ALA A 552 -11.21 -12.60 23.89
C ALA A 552 -11.40 -13.79 22.94
N THR A 553 -10.31 -14.43 22.51
CA THR A 553 -10.39 -15.59 21.59
C THR A 553 -11.08 -16.79 22.23
N SER A 554 -10.96 -16.98 23.55
CA SER A 554 -11.54 -18.12 24.30
C SER A 554 -12.85 -17.81 25.03
N ALA A 555 -13.49 -16.66 24.78
CA ALA A 555 -14.74 -16.26 25.43
C ALA A 555 -15.97 -16.99 24.85
N ALA A 556 -15.97 -18.33 24.94
CA ALA A 556 -17.00 -19.17 24.35
C ALA A 556 -18.34 -18.96 25.07
N PRO A 557 -19.43 -18.65 24.34
CA PRO A 557 -20.76 -18.60 24.94
C PRO A 557 -21.06 -19.89 25.70
N THR A 558 -21.84 -19.80 26.78
CA THR A 558 -22.12 -20.89 27.76
C THR A 558 -20.94 -21.36 28.63
N PHE A 559 -19.69 -21.03 28.29
CA PHE A 559 -18.52 -21.36 29.12
C PHE A 559 -17.97 -20.13 29.82
N PHE A 560 -17.82 -19.02 29.10
CA PHE A 560 -17.29 -17.77 29.63
C PHE A 560 -18.10 -16.55 29.21
N GLN A 561 -18.14 -15.55 30.08
CA GLN A 561 -18.74 -14.24 29.75
C GLN A 561 -17.95 -13.54 28.64
N ARG A 562 -18.61 -12.65 27.90
CA ARG A 562 -17.97 -11.77 26.90
C ARG A 562 -16.97 -10.82 27.57
N ILE A 563 -15.95 -10.39 26.83
CA ILE A 563 -14.99 -9.37 27.30
C ILE A 563 -15.21 -8.06 26.55
N THR A 564 -15.17 -6.93 27.25
CA THR A 564 -15.23 -5.61 26.64
C THR A 564 -13.84 -4.98 26.64
N VAL A 565 -13.29 -4.71 25.44
CA VAL A 565 -11.98 -4.06 25.29
C VAL A 565 -12.10 -2.92 24.29
N GLY A 566 -11.63 -1.73 24.67
CA GLY A 566 -11.74 -0.53 23.82
C GLY A 566 -13.20 -0.13 23.50
N GLY A 567 -14.14 -0.42 24.41
CA GLY A 567 -15.57 -0.11 24.23
C GLY A 567 -16.32 -1.04 23.26
N VAL A 568 -15.72 -2.16 22.87
CA VAL A 568 -16.34 -3.17 22.00
C VAL A 568 -16.36 -4.51 22.71
N ASP A 569 -17.48 -5.22 22.61
CA ASP A 569 -17.64 -6.56 23.15
C ASP A 569 -17.07 -7.62 22.20
N TYR A 570 -16.35 -8.58 22.78
CA TYR A 570 -15.76 -9.73 22.07
C TYR A 570 -16.21 -11.05 22.70
N ILE A 571 -16.38 -12.03 21.82
CA ILE A 571 -16.67 -13.43 22.11
C ILE A 571 -15.74 -14.33 21.29
N ASP A 572 -15.77 -15.63 21.58
CA ASP A 572 -14.94 -16.63 20.93
C ASP A 572 -15.04 -16.59 19.40
N GLY A 573 -13.88 -16.68 18.74
CA GLY A 573 -13.78 -16.70 17.28
C GLY A 573 -14.45 -17.92 16.64
N GLY A 574 -14.64 -19.00 17.40
CA GLY A 574 -15.20 -20.28 16.98
C GLY A 574 -16.60 -20.18 16.39
N LEU A 575 -17.35 -19.14 16.74
CA LEU A 575 -18.70 -18.92 16.23
C LEU A 575 -18.76 -18.48 14.75
N ASN A 576 -17.63 -18.05 14.18
CA ASN A 576 -17.57 -17.60 12.78
C ASN A 576 -16.34 -18.16 12.03
N ALA A 577 -15.23 -18.33 12.73
CA ALA A 577 -13.95 -18.70 12.15
C ALA A 577 -13.23 -19.74 13.02
N ASN A 578 -13.91 -20.85 13.36
CA ASN A 578 -13.30 -21.90 14.18
C ASN A 578 -12.03 -22.48 13.56
N ASN A 579 -12.03 -22.69 12.24
CA ASN A 579 -10.82 -22.94 11.46
C ASN A 579 -10.38 -21.63 10.78
N PRO A 580 -9.30 -20.99 11.24
CA PRO A 580 -8.89 -19.69 10.72
C PRO A 580 -8.14 -19.75 9.37
N VAL A 581 -8.10 -20.89 8.67
CA VAL A 581 -7.32 -21.05 7.41
C VAL A 581 -7.64 -19.99 6.35
N LEU A 582 -8.92 -19.62 6.20
CA LEU A 582 -9.35 -18.59 5.25
C LEU A 582 -8.73 -17.23 5.60
N LEU A 583 -8.75 -16.92 6.89
CA LEU A 583 -8.25 -15.68 7.46
C LEU A 583 -6.72 -15.63 7.37
N LEU A 584 -6.06 -16.77 7.65
CA LEU A 584 -4.61 -16.94 7.54
C LEU A 584 -4.11 -16.74 6.12
N TYR A 585 -4.80 -17.30 5.13
CA TYR A 585 -4.40 -17.14 3.73
C TYR A 585 -4.56 -15.68 3.25
N ALA A 586 -5.65 -15.00 3.62
CA ALA A 586 -5.83 -13.58 3.35
C ALA A 586 -4.74 -12.73 4.03
N GLU A 587 -4.50 -12.96 5.31
CA GLU A 587 -3.50 -12.24 6.10
C GLU A 587 -2.11 -12.40 5.50
N ALA A 588 -1.71 -13.64 5.19
CA ALA A 588 -0.41 -13.92 4.59
C ALA A 588 -0.23 -13.19 3.25
N GLY A 589 -1.26 -13.15 2.40
CA GLY A 589 -1.23 -12.41 1.14
C GLY A 589 -1.11 -10.90 1.32
N LEU A 590 -1.69 -10.32 2.38
CA LEU A 590 -1.56 -8.90 2.70
C LEU A 590 -0.20 -8.55 3.31
N VAL A 591 0.34 -9.45 4.15
CA VAL A 591 1.55 -9.19 4.96
C VAL A 591 2.84 -9.54 4.21
N PHE A 592 2.86 -10.66 3.49
CA PHE A 592 4.04 -11.16 2.78
C PHE A 592 3.95 -11.01 1.26
N GLY A 593 2.80 -10.56 0.76
CA GLY A 593 2.53 -10.38 -0.65
C GLY A 593 1.78 -11.54 -1.30
N ARG A 594 0.81 -11.20 -2.14
CA ARG A 594 -0.14 -12.14 -2.76
C ARG A 594 0.50 -13.08 -3.80
N ALA A 595 1.69 -12.74 -4.28
CA ALA A 595 2.43 -13.57 -5.24
C ALA A 595 3.42 -14.53 -4.57
N ARG A 596 3.54 -14.50 -3.23
CA ARG A 596 4.45 -15.39 -2.50
C ARG A 596 3.91 -16.81 -2.50
N ARG A 597 4.76 -17.77 -2.85
CA ARG A 597 4.39 -19.20 -2.87
C ARG A 597 4.20 -19.72 -1.45
N ILE A 598 3.26 -20.65 -1.29
CA ILE A 598 3.06 -21.39 -0.03
C ILE A 598 3.69 -22.76 -0.20
N GLN A 599 4.70 -23.06 0.60
CA GLN A 599 5.37 -24.37 0.66
C GLN A 599 4.57 -25.33 1.53
N CYS A 600 4.10 -24.85 2.69
CA CYS A 600 3.29 -25.64 3.60
C CYS A 600 2.16 -24.77 4.17
N LEU A 601 0.93 -25.26 4.07
CA LEU A 601 -0.23 -24.78 4.80
C LEU A 601 -0.75 -25.94 5.64
N LEU A 602 -0.30 -25.99 6.88
CA LEU A 602 -0.71 -26.98 7.86
C LEU A 602 -1.93 -26.47 8.63
N THR A 603 -2.99 -27.27 8.65
CA THR A 603 -4.22 -26.98 9.39
C THR A 603 -4.54 -28.14 10.32
N ILE A 604 -4.80 -27.86 11.59
CA ILE A 604 -5.01 -28.89 12.61
C ILE A 604 -6.33 -28.67 13.32
N GLY A 605 -7.21 -29.68 13.23
CA GLY A 605 -8.49 -29.73 13.92
C GLY A 605 -8.38 -30.29 15.34
N THR A 606 -9.44 -30.14 16.11
CA THR A 606 -9.55 -30.62 17.50
C THR A 606 -10.58 -31.74 17.65
N GLY A 607 -10.77 -32.56 16.61
CA GLY A 607 -11.72 -33.68 16.61
C GLY A 607 -13.00 -33.40 15.82
N LEU A 608 -13.47 -34.42 15.09
CA LEU A 608 -14.67 -34.41 14.27
C LEU A 608 -15.87 -34.99 15.05
N PRO A 609 -17.05 -34.34 15.00
CA PRO A 609 -18.26 -34.93 15.53
C PRO A 609 -18.77 -36.09 14.65
N PRO A 610 -19.54 -37.05 15.21
CA PRO A 610 -20.14 -38.12 14.43
C PRO A 610 -21.12 -37.55 13.38
N PRO A 611 -21.37 -38.29 12.28
CA PRO A 611 -22.38 -37.90 11.29
C PRO A 611 -23.77 -37.75 11.94
N VAL A 612 -24.46 -36.65 11.64
CA VAL A 612 -25.80 -36.40 12.18
C VAL A 612 -26.84 -37.03 11.26
N THR A 613 -27.84 -37.70 11.83
CA THR A 613 -28.95 -38.28 11.06
C THR A 613 -30.10 -37.29 11.02
N ILE A 614 -30.49 -36.86 9.81
CA ILE A 614 -31.64 -35.96 9.59
C ILE A 614 -32.60 -36.67 8.63
N ASN A 615 -33.88 -36.79 8.99
CA ASN A 615 -34.92 -37.48 8.21
C ASN A 615 -34.50 -38.89 7.74
N ASN A 616 -33.99 -39.72 8.67
CA ASN A 616 -33.50 -41.09 8.41
C ASN A 616 -32.37 -41.20 7.36
N LYS A 617 -31.71 -40.09 7.02
CA LYS A 617 -30.51 -40.07 6.18
C LYS A 617 -29.32 -39.62 7.01
N ARG A 618 -28.26 -40.43 7.03
CA ARG A 618 -26.96 -40.03 7.62
C ARG A 618 -26.36 -38.89 6.79
N ILE A 619 -26.18 -37.74 7.41
CA ILE A 619 -25.54 -36.58 6.79
C ILE A 619 -24.17 -36.40 7.44
N CYS A 620 -23.12 -36.69 6.67
CA CYS A 620 -21.78 -36.22 7.01
C CYS A 620 -21.77 -34.70 6.87
N ILE A 621 -21.65 -33.98 7.99
CA ILE A 621 -21.60 -32.51 8.03
C ILE A 621 -20.48 -31.97 7.12
N SER A 622 -19.40 -32.74 6.94
CA SER A 622 -18.26 -32.43 6.06
C SER A 622 -18.53 -32.61 4.56
N ARG A 623 -19.54 -33.37 4.13
CA ARG A 623 -19.73 -33.78 2.72
C ARG A 623 -21.01 -33.28 2.05
N ALA A 624 -21.90 -32.57 2.75
CA ALA A 624 -23.19 -32.16 2.21
C ALA A 624 -23.60 -30.75 2.64
N LEU A 625 -22.80 -29.75 2.22
CA LEU A 625 -22.98 -28.33 2.55
C LEU A 625 -24.44 -27.85 2.37
N PRO A 626 -25.15 -28.08 1.24
CA PRO A 626 -26.52 -27.58 1.07
C PRO A 626 -27.57 -28.25 1.96
N ARG A 627 -27.38 -29.53 2.31
CA ARG A 627 -28.35 -30.31 3.10
C ARG A 627 -28.20 -30.07 4.60
N ALA A 628 -26.98 -29.84 5.08
CA ALA A 628 -26.74 -29.37 6.44
C ALA A 628 -27.35 -27.98 6.68
N LEU A 629 -27.36 -27.13 5.63
CA LEU A 629 -27.95 -25.78 5.64
C LEU A 629 -29.49 -25.78 5.66
N GLU A 630 -30.13 -26.74 5.00
CA GLU A 630 -31.59 -26.92 5.06
C GLU A 630 -32.06 -27.37 6.45
N ALA A 631 -31.24 -28.16 7.16
CA ALA A 631 -31.49 -28.56 8.54
C ALA A 631 -31.36 -27.40 9.56
N ILE A 632 -30.51 -26.41 9.28
CA ILE A 632 -30.38 -25.18 10.11
C ILE A 632 -31.69 -24.39 10.16
N ARG A 633 -32.49 -24.41 9.08
CA ARG A 633 -33.75 -23.65 9.01
C ARG A 633 -34.93 -24.34 9.69
N THR A 634 -34.87 -25.65 9.86
CA THR A 634 -36.00 -26.45 10.35
C THR A 634 -35.92 -26.81 11.83
N MET A 635 -34.79 -26.55 12.51
CA MET A 635 -34.59 -26.99 13.89
C MET A 635 -34.42 -25.82 14.86
N ALA A 636 -35.30 -25.79 15.87
CA ALA A 636 -35.22 -24.92 17.05
C ALA A 636 -34.12 -25.35 18.05
N ASP A 637 -33.31 -26.37 17.73
CA ASP A 637 -32.24 -26.87 18.59
C ASP A 637 -30.98 -26.00 18.46
N THR A 638 -30.79 -25.12 19.44
CA THR A 638 -29.60 -24.26 19.60
C THR A 638 -28.28 -25.02 19.59
N GLN A 639 -28.28 -26.30 20.00
CA GLN A 639 -27.07 -27.11 20.11
C GLN A 639 -26.56 -27.62 18.74
N LEU A 640 -27.44 -28.04 17.83
CA LEU A 640 -27.05 -28.45 16.48
C LEU A 640 -26.59 -27.25 15.63
N GLY A 641 -27.30 -26.12 15.75
CA GLY A 641 -26.90 -24.86 15.11
C GLY A 641 -25.51 -24.39 15.55
N LEU A 642 -25.20 -24.46 16.85
CA LEU A 642 -23.87 -24.13 17.37
C LEU A 642 -22.80 -25.08 16.83
N ARG A 643 -23.05 -26.40 16.80
CA ARG A 643 -22.11 -27.40 16.25
C ARG A 643 -21.79 -27.17 14.77
N LEU A 644 -22.78 -26.72 13.99
CA LEU A 644 -22.59 -26.40 12.58
C LEU A 644 -21.82 -25.09 12.38
N LEU A 645 -22.08 -24.07 13.20
CA LEU A 645 -21.36 -22.79 13.17
C LEU A 645 -19.91 -22.91 13.62
N THR A 646 -19.61 -23.81 14.56
CA THR A 646 -18.25 -24.06 15.05
C THR A 646 -17.51 -25.15 14.26
N SER A 647 -18.09 -25.69 13.17
CA SER A 647 -17.44 -26.74 12.40
C SER A 647 -16.34 -26.17 11.50
N GLY A 648 -15.07 -26.41 11.87
CA GLY A 648 -13.92 -26.02 11.06
C GLY A 648 -13.76 -26.80 9.75
N GLU A 649 -14.50 -27.90 9.58
CA GLU A 649 -14.33 -28.84 8.47
C GLU A 649 -15.00 -28.35 7.18
N GLN A 650 -16.05 -27.53 7.28
CA GLN A 650 -16.71 -26.96 6.10
C GLN A 650 -15.75 -26.08 5.29
N ILE A 651 -15.00 -25.21 5.98
CA ILE A 651 -14.00 -24.35 5.36
C ILE A 651 -12.85 -25.18 4.78
N HIS A 652 -12.42 -26.26 5.46
CA HIS A 652 -11.43 -27.19 4.91
C HIS A 652 -11.89 -27.78 3.56
N CYS A 653 -13.13 -28.28 3.49
CA CYS A 653 -13.68 -28.86 2.27
C CYS A 653 -13.74 -27.84 1.12
N LEU A 654 -14.20 -26.61 1.39
CA LEU A 654 -14.19 -25.54 0.39
C LEU A 654 -12.76 -25.21 -0.06
N PHE A 655 -11.82 -25.12 0.88
CA PHE A 655 -10.42 -24.81 0.56
C PHE A 655 -9.80 -25.86 -0.37
N ARG A 656 -10.14 -27.13 -0.15
CA ARG A 656 -9.72 -28.27 -0.97
C ARG A 656 -10.43 -28.33 -2.32
N GLU A 657 -11.75 -28.11 -2.36
CA GLU A 657 -12.56 -28.09 -3.60
C GLU A 657 -12.00 -27.06 -4.60
N TYR A 658 -11.69 -25.87 -4.10
CA TYR A 658 -11.12 -24.80 -4.92
C TYR A 658 -9.64 -24.99 -5.24
N SER A 659 -8.97 -25.96 -4.61
CA SER A 659 -7.53 -26.21 -4.78
C SER A 659 -6.71 -24.92 -4.68
N ILE A 660 -6.98 -24.14 -3.63
CA ILE A 660 -6.42 -22.79 -3.44
C ILE A 660 -4.90 -22.85 -3.48
N VAL A 661 -4.29 -23.78 -2.76
CA VAL A 661 -2.86 -24.12 -2.86
C VAL A 661 -2.70 -25.50 -3.52
N PRO A 662 -1.51 -25.85 -4.05
CA PRO A 662 -1.25 -27.20 -4.56
C PRO A 662 -1.58 -28.26 -3.48
N LYS A 663 -2.02 -29.45 -3.90
CA LYS A 663 -2.40 -30.52 -2.95
C LYS A 663 -1.22 -30.94 -2.06
N GLU A 664 -0.03 -30.81 -2.61
CA GLU A 664 1.27 -31.13 -2.04
C GLU A 664 1.70 -30.09 -0.99
N ALA A 665 1.06 -28.92 -0.97
CA ALA A 665 1.32 -27.87 0.01
C ALA A 665 0.22 -27.76 1.08
N TYR A 666 -0.90 -28.48 0.96
CA TYR A 666 -2.02 -28.39 1.90
C TYR A 666 -2.16 -29.64 2.75
N TYR A 667 -2.01 -29.47 4.07
CA TYR A 667 -2.12 -30.58 5.03
C TYR A 667 -3.23 -30.28 6.04
N ARG A 668 -4.15 -31.23 6.21
CA ARG A 668 -5.21 -31.18 7.23
C ARG A 668 -5.12 -32.43 8.08
N PHE A 669 -4.89 -32.25 9.37
CA PHE A 669 -5.01 -33.32 10.36
C PHE A 669 -6.24 -33.05 11.23
N ASN A 670 -7.17 -33.99 11.26
CA ASN A 670 -8.36 -33.94 12.10
C ASN A 670 -8.88 -35.37 12.27
N HIS A 671 -9.10 -35.80 13.51
CA HIS A 671 -9.45 -37.18 13.81
C HIS A 671 -10.92 -37.32 14.19
N GLU A 672 -11.51 -38.48 13.95
CA GLU A 672 -12.79 -38.88 14.55
C GLU A 672 -12.48 -39.54 15.90
N GLU A 673 -13.23 -39.22 16.94
CA GLU A 673 -13.14 -39.97 18.19
C GLU A 673 -13.78 -41.34 18.01
N ARG A 674 -13.06 -42.40 18.41
CA ARG A 674 -13.48 -43.80 18.28
C ARG A 674 -13.32 -44.52 19.61
N ASP A 675 -14.14 -45.53 19.85
CA ASP A 675 -13.91 -46.47 20.94
C ASP A 675 -12.96 -47.60 20.55
N ASP A 676 -12.66 -48.46 21.52
CA ASP A 676 -11.82 -49.65 21.37
C ASP A 676 -12.37 -50.64 20.32
N GLY A 677 -13.68 -50.57 20.01
CA GLY A 677 -14.33 -51.34 18.95
C GLY A 677 -14.24 -50.69 17.56
N GLY A 678 -13.69 -49.48 17.48
CA GLY A 678 -13.54 -48.70 16.25
C GLY A 678 -14.80 -47.93 15.83
N GLU A 679 -15.86 -47.90 16.64
CA GLU A 679 -17.07 -47.11 16.33
C GLU A 679 -16.86 -45.63 16.64
N VAL A 680 -17.40 -44.76 15.77
CA VAL A 680 -17.28 -43.30 15.93
C VAL A 680 -18.16 -42.82 17.07
N GLN A 681 -17.55 -42.14 18.04
CA GLN A 681 -18.23 -41.63 19.23
C GLN A 681 -18.40 -40.11 19.20
N GLU A 682 -19.24 -39.63 20.12
CA GLU A 682 -19.36 -38.20 20.40
C GLU A 682 -18.05 -37.65 20.96
N PRO A 683 -17.57 -36.49 20.49
CA PRO A 683 -16.33 -35.94 20.99
C PRO A 683 -16.38 -35.61 22.47
N ILE A 684 -15.24 -35.74 23.14
CA ILE A 684 -15.06 -35.31 24.52
C ILE A 684 -15.45 -33.83 24.65
N SER A 685 -16.14 -33.50 25.75
CA SER A 685 -16.65 -32.15 25.98
C SER A 685 -15.52 -31.11 26.01
N LEU A 686 -15.84 -29.88 25.63
CA LEU A 686 -14.87 -28.78 25.53
C LEU A 686 -14.18 -28.44 26.87
N ASP A 687 -14.78 -28.81 28.00
CA ASP A 687 -14.29 -28.64 29.36
C ASP A 687 -13.88 -29.97 30.04
N GLY A 688 -13.91 -31.09 29.31
CA GLY A 688 -13.67 -32.45 29.82
C GLY A 688 -12.20 -32.76 30.10
N TRP A 689 -11.50 -31.91 30.85
CA TRP A 689 -10.05 -31.97 31.04
C TRP A 689 -9.57 -33.30 31.67
N LEU A 690 -10.40 -33.99 32.44
CA LEU A 690 -10.11 -35.32 33.00
C LEU A 690 -9.90 -36.41 31.93
N LYS A 691 -10.40 -36.19 30.71
CA LYS A 691 -10.28 -37.15 29.60
C LYS A 691 -9.17 -36.78 28.60
N MET A 692 -8.25 -35.88 28.97
CA MET A 692 -7.15 -35.46 28.09
C MET A 692 -6.23 -36.61 27.68
N GLU A 693 -5.97 -37.58 28.56
CA GLU A 693 -5.13 -38.74 28.23
C GLU A 693 -5.79 -39.61 27.14
N ALA A 694 -7.11 -39.83 27.25
CA ALA A 694 -7.87 -40.54 26.23
C ALA A 694 -7.83 -39.82 24.87
N LEU A 695 -7.94 -38.49 24.85
CA LEU A 695 -7.79 -37.70 23.62
C LEU A 695 -6.43 -37.91 22.95
N GLN A 696 -5.36 -37.94 23.73
CA GLN A 696 -4.02 -38.17 23.20
C GLN A 696 -3.86 -39.58 22.66
N HIS A 697 -4.37 -40.58 23.38
CA HIS A 697 -4.36 -41.97 22.91
C HIS A 697 -5.06 -42.12 21.55
N ASN A 698 -6.28 -41.59 21.43
CA ASN A 698 -7.05 -41.61 20.18
C ASN A 698 -6.33 -40.85 19.06
N THR A 699 -5.66 -39.74 19.40
CA THR A 699 -4.88 -38.97 18.43
C THR A 699 -3.69 -39.79 17.92
N ILE A 700 -2.96 -40.49 18.80
CA ILE A 700 -1.82 -41.34 18.42
C ILE A 700 -2.28 -42.46 17.47
N GLN A 701 -3.36 -43.17 17.82
CA GLN A 701 -3.94 -44.21 16.95
C GLN A 701 -4.35 -43.65 15.57
N TYR A 702 -4.94 -42.44 15.54
CA TYR A 702 -5.23 -41.77 14.28
C TYR A 702 -3.96 -41.51 13.47
N LEU A 703 -2.89 -41.03 14.09
CA LEU A 703 -1.64 -40.70 13.42
C LEU A 703 -0.94 -41.92 12.82
N GLU A 704 -1.04 -43.09 13.45
CA GLU A 704 -0.57 -44.36 12.88
C GLU A 704 -1.20 -44.64 11.50
N SER A 705 -2.49 -44.30 11.33
CA SER A 705 -3.19 -44.44 10.04
C SER A 705 -2.82 -43.36 9.01
N GLN A 706 -2.14 -42.29 9.42
CA GLN A 706 -1.77 -41.14 8.59
C GLN A 706 -0.27 -41.03 8.29
N GLY A 707 0.50 -42.10 8.55
CA GLY A 707 1.97 -42.09 8.48
C GLY A 707 2.55 -41.46 7.20
N GLU A 708 2.01 -41.79 6.02
CA GLU A 708 2.49 -41.21 4.75
C GLU A 708 2.28 -39.70 4.67
N MET A 709 1.13 -39.19 5.13
CA MET A 709 0.83 -37.75 5.14
C MET A 709 1.69 -37.03 6.19
N MET A 710 1.89 -37.66 7.35
CA MET A 710 2.76 -37.19 8.42
C MET A 710 4.20 -37.00 7.93
N GLU A 711 4.78 -38.02 7.31
CA GLU A 711 6.15 -37.99 6.79
C GLU A 711 6.32 -36.93 5.69
N LYS A 712 5.37 -36.85 4.75
CA LYS A 712 5.40 -35.82 3.68
C LYS A 712 5.34 -34.42 4.27
N CYS A 713 4.46 -34.18 5.23
CA CYS A 713 4.32 -32.88 5.87
C CYS A 713 5.59 -32.51 6.65
N ALA A 714 6.12 -33.43 7.46
CA ALA A 714 7.34 -33.25 8.22
C ALA A 714 8.54 -32.93 7.31
N ARG A 715 8.68 -33.64 6.18
CA ARG A 715 9.75 -33.38 5.21
C ARG A 715 9.68 -31.97 4.64
N VAL A 716 8.50 -31.52 4.21
CA VAL A 716 8.29 -30.16 3.69
C VAL A 716 8.55 -29.09 4.76
N LEU A 717 8.20 -29.36 6.02
CA LEU A 717 8.50 -28.46 7.13
C LEU A 717 9.99 -28.44 7.49
N ALA A 718 10.69 -29.57 7.34
CA ALA A 718 12.12 -29.71 7.58
C ALA A 718 13.02 -29.02 6.54
N GLU A 719 12.53 -28.82 5.30
CA GLU A 719 13.29 -28.15 4.24
C GLU A 719 13.80 -26.77 4.67
N GLY A 720 15.12 -26.53 4.62
CA GLY A 720 15.75 -25.29 5.07
C GLY A 720 16.14 -25.25 6.55
N LEU A 721 15.90 -26.34 7.30
CA LEU A 721 16.45 -26.57 8.65
C LEU A 721 17.70 -27.47 8.61
N GLU A 722 18.48 -27.46 7.52
CA GLU A 722 19.69 -28.29 7.44
C GLU A 722 20.78 -27.74 8.38
N VAL A 723 21.44 -28.64 9.12
CA VAL A 723 22.62 -28.27 9.93
C VAL A 723 23.73 -27.87 8.97
N PRO A 724 24.41 -26.72 9.15
CA PRO A 724 25.60 -26.40 8.35
C PRO A 724 26.58 -27.56 8.44
N SER A 725 27.02 -28.11 7.31
CA SER A 725 28.08 -29.12 7.30
C SER A 725 29.31 -28.56 8.02
N GLU A 726 29.74 -29.25 9.08
CA GLU A 726 30.94 -28.92 9.88
C GLU A 726 32.21 -28.76 9.04
#